data_AF-A0A6P7FLS5-F1
#
_entry.id   AF-A0A6P7FLS5-F1
#
_cell.length_a   1.000
_cell.length_b   1.000
_cell.length_c   1.000
_cell.angle_alpha   90.00
_cell.angle_beta   90.00
_cell.angle_gamma   90.00
#
_symmetry.space_group_name_H-M   'P 1'
#
loop_
_entity.id
_entity.type
_entity.pdbx_description
1 polymer ?
#
loop_
_entity_poly.entity_id
_entity_poly.type
_entity_poly.pdbx_seq_one_letter_code
_entity_poly.pdbx_strand_id
1 'polypeptide(L)'
;MGNGVQGIQEEQHLTQSANSQQQTEENESQATPLNDVEKWERESQEECKVQVQGIQEEHLTQSANSQQQTEENESQATPLNDVEKWERKSQEGCKVQVQELDEEIQLTRGVHSQQQTEEKQWWNRLSKCQKSFIVTVSILILLSCTYLLNLQKDSRVITVEEVEDKRYTIKSYVEEPKQIEEVNVEAQEIKSNNNNNDVNKNVLAVPKVEHRFSGPTTPRQAAVVEAFKHAWKGYKKFAWGHDNLKPISEGFTEWFGLGLTIVDSLDTIFIMGLDEEYDEARNWVDKHLNFDVNRDVNLFEVTIRVLGGLLSIYHFSKDDMFLKKATELADRLLPCFDSESGIPYSDINLFTRKPHAPKWSPDSSTSEVTTIQLEFRDLSRVTGDPKYENAVERVSKIIHKLDKKDGLVPIFINANTGQFRTYATITVGARGDSYYEYLLKQWVQTGKTIDYLKADYLESIAGMETHLARRTEPNRYLFIGELLGGGKDFKPKMDHLTCYLPGTLALGVHNGLPKKHWQLAEDLLDTCYQTYATQPTFLAPEITYFNMQTGNSKDMYVKSNDAHNLLRPEFVESLWYMYQLTGNTTYQDWGWKIFQGFEKYTKVVNGYTSIGNVRNEASVRPQDKMESFFLSETLKYLYLLFSDDPKLLNLDKYVVNSEAHPLPIYSN
;
A
#
# COMPACT_ATOMS: atom_id res chain seq x y z
N MET A 1 -41.89 -50.83 -2.42
CA MET A 1 -40.92 -51.75 -3.05
C MET A 1 -40.27 -50.97 -4.20
N GLY A 2 -39.01 -50.59 -4.26
CA GLY A 2 -37.85 -50.62 -3.37
C GLY A 2 -36.76 -49.76 -4.06
N ASN A 3 -35.99 -49.02 -3.25
CA ASN A 3 -34.61 -48.49 -3.36
C ASN A 3 -33.89 -48.53 -4.74
N GLY A 4 -33.02 -47.60 -5.15
CA GLY A 4 -32.32 -46.50 -4.48
C GLY A 4 -30.95 -46.26 -5.17
N VAL A 5 -30.49 -45.00 -5.15
CA VAL A 5 -29.07 -44.52 -5.23
C VAL A 5 -28.25 -44.75 -6.51
N GLN A 6 -28.01 -43.66 -7.26
CA GLN A 6 -26.66 -43.17 -7.64
C GLN A 6 -26.79 -41.88 -8.48
N GLY A 7 -26.42 -40.75 -7.88
CA GLY A 7 -26.46 -39.41 -8.48
C GLY A 7 -25.52 -38.47 -7.74
N ILE A 8 -24.25 -38.89 -7.64
CA ILE A 8 -23.10 -38.11 -7.17
C ILE A 8 -21.97 -38.50 -8.12
N GLN A 9 -21.78 -37.75 -9.21
CA GLN A 9 -20.51 -37.68 -9.99
C GLN A 9 -20.57 -36.70 -11.18
N GLU A 10 -21.19 -35.53 -11.01
CA GLU A 10 -21.12 -34.43 -11.98
C GLU A 10 -20.85 -33.10 -11.26
N GLU A 11 -19.69 -32.99 -10.62
CA GLU A 11 -19.17 -31.70 -10.12
C GLU A 11 -17.65 -31.75 -9.86
N GLN A 12 -16.88 -32.37 -10.77
CA GLN A 12 -15.41 -32.34 -10.76
C GLN A 12 -14.78 -31.96 -12.11
N HIS A 13 -15.57 -31.47 -13.07
CA HIS A 13 -15.06 -30.94 -14.33
C HIS A 13 -15.42 -29.46 -14.44
N LEU A 14 -14.66 -28.59 -13.77
CA LEU A 14 -14.49 -27.17 -14.12
C LEU A 14 -13.34 -26.47 -13.35
N THR A 15 -12.50 -27.22 -12.63
CA THR A 15 -11.30 -26.73 -11.92
C THR A 15 -10.02 -27.46 -12.35
N GLN A 16 -9.85 -27.69 -13.66
CA GLN A 16 -8.62 -28.28 -14.23
C GLN A 16 -8.16 -27.66 -15.56
N SER A 17 -8.53 -26.41 -15.83
CA SER A 17 -8.10 -25.70 -17.07
C SER A 17 -7.45 -24.33 -16.81
N ALA A 18 -6.98 -24.06 -15.59
CA ALA A 18 -6.27 -22.81 -15.26
C ALA A 18 -4.92 -23.02 -14.55
N ASN A 19 -4.41 -24.26 -14.50
CA ASN A 19 -3.19 -24.62 -13.76
C ASN A 19 -2.07 -25.20 -14.65
N SER A 20 -2.17 -25.10 -15.99
CA SER A 20 -1.16 -25.65 -16.90
C SER A 20 -0.41 -24.61 -17.74
N GLN A 21 -0.52 -23.32 -17.42
CA GLN A 21 0.21 -22.25 -18.13
C GLN A 21 1.14 -21.39 -17.25
N GLN A 22 1.36 -21.78 -15.99
CA GLN A 22 2.33 -21.12 -15.11
C GLN A 22 3.53 -22.02 -14.75
N GLN A 23 3.67 -23.17 -15.41
CA GLN A 23 4.74 -24.15 -15.17
C GLN A 23 5.76 -24.28 -16.32
N THR A 24 5.71 -23.40 -17.34
CA THR A 24 6.60 -23.49 -18.51
C THR A 24 7.59 -22.34 -18.68
N GLU A 25 7.67 -21.38 -17.75
CA GLU A 25 8.69 -20.31 -17.79
C GLU A 25 9.80 -20.43 -16.72
N GLU A 26 9.78 -21.47 -15.89
CA GLU A 26 10.84 -21.73 -14.88
C GLU A 26 11.91 -22.73 -15.31
N ASN A 27 11.80 -23.38 -16.47
CA ASN A 27 12.73 -24.45 -16.89
C ASN A 27 13.81 -24.04 -17.91
N GLU A 28 14.02 -22.76 -18.19
CA GLU A 28 15.04 -22.30 -19.17
C GLU A 28 16.24 -21.53 -18.59
N SER A 29 16.49 -21.54 -17.28
CA SER A 29 17.71 -20.88 -16.72
C SER A 29 18.68 -21.76 -15.92
N GLN A 30 18.51 -23.09 -15.87
CA GLN A 30 19.43 -23.95 -15.11
C GLN A 30 20.21 -24.92 -16.01
N ALA A 31 21.37 -24.46 -16.49
CA ALA A 31 22.46 -25.32 -16.91
C ALA A 31 23.80 -24.58 -16.78
N THR A 32 24.33 -24.48 -15.56
CA THR A 32 25.76 -24.17 -15.34
C THR A 32 26.57 -25.46 -15.55
N PRO A 33 27.56 -25.49 -16.46
CA PRO A 33 28.43 -26.65 -16.65
C PRO A 33 29.18 -27.02 -15.35
N LEU A 34 29.41 -28.32 -15.10
CA LEU A 34 30.20 -28.84 -13.97
C LEU A 34 31.57 -28.15 -13.77
N ASN A 35 32.15 -27.59 -14.84
CA ASN A 35 33.42 -26.84 -14.79
C ASN A 35 33.31 -25.51 -14.01
N ASP A 36 32.11 -24.95 -13.86
CA ASP A 36 31.89 -23.69 -13.13
C ASP A 36 31.84 -23.92 -11.60
N VAL A 37 31.47 -25.12 -11.15
CA VAL A 37 31.47 -25.49 -9.73
C VAL A 37 32.90 -25.69 -9.22
N GLU A 38 33.75 -26.40 -9.97
CA GLU A 38 35.18 -26.57 -9.62
C GLU A 38 36.00 -25.26 -9.74
N LYS A 39 35.49 -24.30 -10.53
CA LYS A 39 36.04 -22.95 -10.63
C LYS A 39 35.62 -22.12 -9.42
N TRP A 40 34.34 -22.17 -9.05
CA TRP A 40 33.80 -21.49 -7.88
C TRP A 40 34.36 -22.01 -6.55
N GLU A 41 34.60 -23.32 -6.41
CA GLU A 41 35.28 -23.90 -5.23
C GLU A 41 36.72 -23.38 -5.08
N ARG A 42 37.46 -23.27 -6.19
CA ARG A 42 38.83 -22.70 -6.17
C ARG A 42 38.82 -21.22 -5.84
N GLU A 43 37.89 -20.46 -6.41
CA GLU A 43 37.74 -19.02 -6.14
C GLU A 43 37.35 -18.76 -4.68
N SER A 44 36.44 -19.56 -4.11
CA SER A 44 36.02 -19.46 -2.70
C SER A 44 37.13 -19.85 -1.71
N GLN A 45 37.93 -20.87 -2.02
CA GLN A 45 39.10 -21.22 -1.20
C GLN A 45 40.19 -20.16 -1.25
N GLU A 46 40.35 -19.47 -2.37
CA GLU A 46 41.32 -18.40 -2.52
C GLU A 46 40.84 -17.11 -1.83
N GLU A 47 39.54 -16.77 -1.88
CA GLU A 47 38.94 -15.67 -1.12
C GLU A 47 39.09 -15.86 0.39
N CYS A 48 38.94 -17.09 0.87
CA CYS A 48 39.12 -17.42 2.29
C CYS A 48 40.60 -17.25 2.73
N LYS A 49 41.57 -17.60 1.87
CA LYS A 49 42.99 -17.31 2.13
C LYS A 49 43.30 -15.81 2.13
N VAL A 50 42.70 -15.06 1.22
CA VAL A 50 42.88 -13.60 1.11
C VAL A 50 42.29 -12.88 2.32
N GLN A 51 41.14 -13.32 2.84
CA GLN A 51 40.58 -12.80 4.10
C GLN A 51 41.49 -13.06 5.30
N VAL A 52 42.07 -14.25 5.40
CA VAL A 52 43.03 -14.58 6.49
C VAL A 52 44.30 -13.75 6.40
N GLN A 53 44.81 -13.49 5.18
CA GLN A 53 45.99 -12.62 4.97
C GLN A 53 45.70 -11.14 5.24
N GLY A 54 44.54 -10.63 4.82
CA GLY A 54 44.14 -9.23 5.07
C GLY A 54 43.99 -8.92 6.56
N ILE A 55 43.49 -9.87 7.35
CA ILE A 55 43.36 -9.72 8.81
C ILE A 55 44.73 -9.80 9.51
N GLN A 56 45.67 -10.60 8.99
CA GLN A 56 47.06 -10.61 9.47
C GLN A 56 47.79 -9.29 9.18
N GLU A 57 47.55 -8.67 8.02
CA GLU A 57 48.13 -7.38 7.68
C GLU A 57 47.53 -6.24 8.53
N GLU A 58 46.20 -6.18 8.71
CA GLU A 58 45.55 -5.17 9.57
C GLU A 58 46.01 -5.23 11.03
N HIS A 59 46.30 -6.42 11.57
CA HIS A 59 46.83 -6.57 12.92
C HIS A 59 48.31 -6.20 13.05
N LEU A 60 49.11 -6.36 11.99
CA LEU A 60 50.49 -5.87 11.96
C LEU A 60 50.53 -4.33 11.89
N THR A 61 49.60 -3.69 11.20
CA THR A 61 49.45 -2.22 11.20
C THR A 61 48.92 -1.68 12.52
N GLN A 62 48.03 -2.39 13.21
CA GLN A 62 47.57 -2.02 14.56
C GLN A 62 48.66 -2.22 15.64
N SER A 63 49.51 -3.24 15.49
CA SER A 63 50.69 -3.48 16.34
C SER A 63 51.81 -2.45 16.13
N ALA A 64 52.00 -1.98 14.89
CA ALA A 64 52.95 -0.91 14.58
C ALA A 64 52.47 0.48 15.08
N ASN A 65 51.16 0.75 15.02
CA ASN A 65 50.58 2.00 15.52
C ASN A 65 50.50 2.08 17.05
N SER A 66 50.42 0.94 17.76
CA SER A 66 50.47 0.90 19.23
C SER A 66 51.88 1.07 19.80
N GLN A 67 52.93 0.86 19.00
CA GLN A 67 54.33 1.13 19.40
C GLN A 67 54.75 2.61 19.27
N GLN A 68 53.90 3.50 18.73
CA GLN A 68 54.15 4.95 18.68
C GLN A 68 53.38 5.77 19.73
N GLN A 69 52.61 5.12 20.60
CA GLN A 69 51.95 5.75 21.74
C GLN A 69 52.03 4.83 22.95
N THR A 70 53.11 4.93 23.74
CA THR A 70 53.17 4.60 25.18
C THR A 70 54.61 4.74 25.69
N GLU A 71 54.98 5.95 26.12
CA GLU A 71 55.76 6.09 27.35
C GLU A 71 54.74 6.24 28.50
N GLU A 72 55.00 5.57 29.63
CA GLU A 72 54.20 5.54 30.87
C GLU A 72 53.00 4.58 30.93
N ASN A 73 53.26 3.29 31.20
CA ASN A 73 52.93 2.65 32.49
C ASN A 73 52.99 1.12 32.38
N GLU A 74 53.90 0.52 33.14
CA GLU A 74 53.92 -0.91 33.43
C GLU A 74 52.77 -1.27 34.38
N SER A 75 51.85 -2.14 33.96
CA SER A 75 51.53 -3.41 34.64
C SER A 75 50.20 -3.97 34.12
N GLN A 76 50.27 -5.11 33.45
CA GLN A 76 49.33 -6.24 33.45
C GLN A 76 49.57 -7.08 32.19
N ALA A 77 50.29 -8.19 32.34
CA ALA A 77 50.47 -9.19 31.29
C ALA A 77 49.25 -10.13 31.28
N THR A 78 48.53 -10.18 30.16
CA THR A 78 47.58 -11.25 29.81
C THR A 78 48.33 -12.39 29.08
N PRO A 79 47.94 -13.67 29.26
CA PRO A 79 48.75 -14.79 28.78
C PRO A 79 48.44 -15.16 27.33
N LEU A 80 49.50 -15.52 26.57
CA LEU A 80 49.48 -16.05 25.20
C LEU A 80 48.62 -17.32 24.94
N ASN A 81 47.83 -17.80 25.91
CA ASN A 81 47.06 -19.04 25.80
C ASN A 81 45.67 -18.88 25.14
N ASP A 82 45.15 -17.66 24.98
CA ASP A 82 43.81 -17.45 24.42
C ASP A 82 43.79 -17.39 22.88
N VAL A 83 44.92 -17.04 22.26
CA VAL A 83 45.07 -16.97 20.79
C VAL A 83 45.11 -18.38 20.17
N GLU A 84 45.93 -19.29 20.71
CA GLU A 84 45.97 -20.69 20.24
C GLU A 84 44.64 -21.44 20.46
N LYS A 85 43.85 -21.01 21.45
CA LYS A 85 42.54 -21.58 21.77
C LYS A 85 41.44 -21.05 20.86
N TRP A 86 41.58 -19.81 20.37
CA TRP A 86 40.69 -19.20 19.39
C TRP A 86 41.00 -19.69 17.97
N GLU A 87 42.28 -19.81 17.58
CA GLU A 87 42.69 -20.39 16.29
C GLU A 87 42.21 -21.84 16.11
N ARG A 88 42.30 -22.66 17.16
CA ARG A 88 41.76 -24.03 17.14
C ARG A 88 40.24 -24.07 16.93
N LYS A 89 39.50 -23.16 17.58
CA LYS A 89 38.04 -23.06 17.44
C LYS A 89 37.61 -22.55 16.05
N SER A 90 38.35 -21.61 15.47
CA SER A 90 38.08 -21.12 14.11
C SER A 90 38.40 -22.19 13.05
N GLN A 91 39.47 -22.96 13.22
CA GLN A 91 39.78 -24.09 12.34
C GLN A 91 38.80 -25.25 12.47
N GLU A 92 38.26 -25.51 13.67
CA GLU A 92 37.18 -26.48 13.88
C GLU A 92 35.86 -26.00 13.26
N GLY A 93 35.50 -24.72 13.40
CA GLY A 93 34.31 -24.13 12.78
C GLY A 93 34.34 -24.19 11.24
N CYS A 94 35.51 -23.94 10.64
CA CYS A 94 35.68 -24.04 9.19
C CYS A 94 35.60 -25.49 8.69
N LYS A 95 36.06 -26.47 9.48
CA LYS A 95 35.92 -27.91 9.15
C LYS A 95 34.47 -28.39 9.22
N VAL A 96 33.69 -27.88 10.16
CA VAL A 96 32.25 -28.20 10.30
C VAL A 96 31.46 -27.64 9.11
N GLN A 97 31.72 -26.39 8.70
CA GLN A 97 31.08 -25.80 7.51
C GLN A 97 31.41 -26.55 6.21
N VAL A 98 32.65 -27.02 6.05
CA VAL A 98 33.04 -27.83 4.88
C VAL A 98 32.35 -29.20 4.90
N GLN A 99 32.17 -29.82 6.06
CA GLN A 99 31.43 -31.08 6.18
C GLN A 99 29.92 -30.94 5.92
N GLU A 100 29.29 -29.87 6.39
CA GLU A 100 27.87 -29.59 6.14
C GLU A 100 27.61 -29.30 4.64
N LEU A 101 28.51 -28.58 3.96
CA LEU A 101 28.44 -28.38 2.51
C LEU A 101 28.65 -29.68 1.71
N ASP A 102 29.57 -30.55 2.13
CA ASP A 102 29.77 -31.85 1.49
C ASP A 102 28.51 -32.74 1.61
N GLU A 103 27.80 -32.70 2.75
CA GLU A 103 26.53 -33.43 2.91
C GLU A 103 25.41 -32.89 2.02
N GLU A 104 25.28 -31.56 1.87
CA GLU A 104 24.31 -30.93 0.96
C GLU A 104 24.61 -31.24 -0.52
N ILE A 105 25.88 -31.28 -0.92
CA ILE A 105 26.29 -31.63 -2.29
C ILE A 105 25.99 -33.11 -2.59
N GLN A 106 26.20 -34.01 -1.64
CA GLN A 106 25.86 -35.43 -1.79
C GLN A 106 24.34 -35.64 -1.88
N LEU A 107 23.54 -34.91 -1.10
CA LEU A 107 22.08 -34.91 -1.18
C LEU A 107 21.59 -34.42 -2.55
N THR A 108 22.16 -33.33 -3.06
CA THR A 108 21.78 -32.73 -4.34
C THR A 108 22.13 -33.64 -5.53
N ARG A 109 23.30 -34.29 -5.48
CA ARG A 109 23.70 -35.32 -6.47
C ARG A 109 22.78 -36.55 -6.43
N GLY A 110 22.33 -36.96 -5.24
CA GLY A 110 21.38 -38.03 -5.04
C GLY A 110 20.02 -37.74 -5.68
N VAL A 111 19.46 -36.55 -5.44
CA VAL A 111 18.17 -36.10 -5.98
C VAL A 111 18.20 -36.02 -7.51
N HIS A 112 19.28 -35.47 -8.09
CA HIS A 112 19.38 -35.34 -9.55
C HIS A 112 19.52 -36.71 -10.25
N SER A 113 20.18 -37.68 -9.61
CA SER A 113 20.26 -39.06 -10.11
C SER A 113 18.92 -39.81 -10.05
N GLN A 114 18.10 -39.55 -9.01
CA GLN A 114 16.76 -40.12 -8.87
C GLN A 114 15.80 -39.58 -9.94
N GLN A 115 15.82 -38.27 -10.19
CA GLN A 115 14.95 -37.60 -11.15
C GLN A 115 15.19 -38.10 -12.59
N GLN A 116 16.47 -38.23 -13.00
CA GLN A 116 16.82 -38.80 -14.31
C GLN A 116 16.42 -40.28 -14.46
N THR A 117 16.41 -41.03 -13.36
CA THR A 117 16.03 -42.44 -13.36
C THR A 117 14.51 -42.60 -13.48
N GLU A 118 13.73 -41.74 -12.84
CA GLU A 118 12.26 -41.72 -12.92
C GLU A 118 11.74 -41.31 -14.30
N GLU A 119 12.33 -40.31 -14.95
CA GLU A 119 11.96 -39.91 -16.31
C GLU A 119 12.22 -41.01 -17.35
N LYS A 120 13.36 -41.70 -17.21
CA LYS A 120 13.74 -42.81 -18.08
C LYS A 120 12.83 -44.02 -17.87
N GLN A 121 12.41 -44.28 -16.63
CA GLN A 121 11.43 -45.32 -16.31
C GLN A 121 10.03 -44.98 -16.81
N TRP A 122 9.59 -43.73 -16.68
CA TRP A 122 8.32 -43.24 -17.21
C TRP A 122 8.27 -43.36 -18.74
N TRP A 123 9.32 -42.93 -19.43
CA TRP A 123 9.42 -43.07 -20.89
C TRP A 123 9.37 -44.53 -21.32
N ASN A 124 10.00 -45.44 -20.59
CA ASN A 124 10.01 -46.87 -20.91
C ASN A 124 8.66 -47.58 -20.66
N ARG A 125 7.76 -47.01 -19.84
CA ARG A 125 6.41 -47.54 -19.59
C ARG A 125 5.39 -47.15 -20.68
N LEU A 126 5.70 -46.19 -21.55
CA LEU A 126 4.81 -45.75 -22.62
C LEU A 126 4.80 -46.74 -23.80
N SER A 127 3.61 -47.00 -24.34
CA SER A 127 3.44 -47.80 -25.56
C SER A 127 4.08 -47.11 -26.77
N LYS A 128 4.40 -47.89 -27.83
CA LYS A 128 4.94 -47.33 -29.09
C LYS A 128 4.03 -46.25 -29.69
N CYS A 129 2.71 -46.37 -29.51
CA CYS A 129 1.73 -45.40 -29.99
C CYS A 129 1.81 -44.08 -29.19
N GLN A 130 1.90 -44.15 -27.85
CA GLN A 130 2.04 -42.96 -26.99
C GLN A 130 3.36 -42.22 -27.22
N LYS A 131 4.47 -42.96 -27.41
CA LYS A 131 5.76 -42.38 -27.78
C LYS A 131 5.69 -41.65 -29.11
N SER A 132 5.06 -42.27 -30.12
CA SER A 132 4.87 -41.66 -31.44
C SER A 132 3.99 -40.41 -31.36
N PHE A 133 2.95 -40.42 -30.53
CA PHE A 133 2.08 -39.27 -30.32
C PHE A 133 2.83 -38.09 -29.69
N ILE A 134 3.57 -38.32 -28.60
CA ILE A 134 4.34 -37.28 -27.90
C ILE A 134 5.39 -36.65 -28.82
N VAL A 135 6.12 -37.47 -29.59
CA VAL A 135 7.12 -36.98 -30.55
C VAL A 135 6.45 -36.16 -31.66
N THR A 136 5.31 -36.62 -32.19
CA THR A 136 4.60 -35.91 -33.26
C THR A 136 4.07 -34.55 -32.79
N VAL A 137 3.49 -34.48 -31.58
CA VAL A 137 3.02 -33.23 -30.99
C VAL A 137 4.19 -32.26 -30.73
N SER A 138 5.31 -32.77 -30.23
CA SER A 138 6.51 -31.95 -29.98
C SER A 138 7.07 -31.33 -31.27
N ILE A 139 7.09 -32.11 -32.37
CA ILE A 139 7.50 -31.61 -33.69
C ILE A 139 6.53 -30.55 -34.21
N LEU A 140 5.22 -30.74 -34.05
CA LEU A 140 4.22 -29.75 -34.47
C LEU A 140 4.32 -28.44 -33.68
N ILE A 141 4.61 -28.51 -32.38
CA ILE A 141 4.85 -27.32 -31.54
C ILE A 141 6.11 -26.57 -32.02
N LEU A 142 7.20 -27.28 -32.30
CA LEU A 142 8.43 -26.67 -32.84
C LEU A 142 8.22 -26.01 -34.21
N LEU A 143 7.45 -26.66 -35.10
CA LEU A 143 7.09 -26.10 -36.41
C LEU A 143 6.17 -24.89 -36.27
N SER A 144 5.25 -24.89 -35.31
CA SER A 144 4.41 -23.74 -34.96
C SER A 144 5.23 -22.55 -34.44
N CYS A 145 6.14 -22.79 -33.49
CA CYS A 145 7.01 -21.76 -32.94
C CYS A 145 7.92 -21.15 -34.02
N THR A 146 8.49 -21.97 -34.91
CA THR A 146 9.32 -21.47 -36.02
C THR A 146 8.51 -20.70 -37.07
N TYR A 147 7.25 -21.07 -37.31
CA TYR A 147 6.35 -20.31 -38.18
C TYR A 147 5.97 -18.95 -37.58
N LEU A 148 5.63 -18.90 -36.28
CA LEU A 148 5.29 -17.67 -35.57
C LEU A 148 6.48 -16.70 -35.47
N LEU A 149 7.69 -17.23 -35.25
CA LEU A 149 8.91 -16.42 -35.24
C LEU A 149 9.25 -15.85 -36.64
N ASN A 150 8.88 -16.54 -37.73
CA ASN A 150 9.05 -16.01 -39.09
C ASN A 150 8.02 -14.92 -39.43
N LEU A 151 6.77 -15.03 -38.95
CA LEU A 151 5.75 -13.99 -39.16
C LEU A 151 6.09 -12.65 -38.49
N GLN A 152 6.82 -12.67 -37.37
CA GLN A 152 7.24 -11.47 -36.67
C GLN A 152 8.38 -10.70 -37.38
N LYS A 153 9.02 -11.32 -38.38
CA LYS A 153 10.18 -10.75 -39.09
C LYS A 153 9.80 -9.84 -40.28
N ASP A 154 8.59 -9.98 -40.83
CA ASP A 154 8.13 -9.23 -42.02
C ASP A 154 7.36 -7.92 -41.70
N SER A 155 7.24 -7.53 -40.42
CA SER A 155 6.56 -6.29 -40.02
C SER A 155 7.54 -5.19 -39.61
N ARG A 156 8.37 -4.70 -40.53
CA ARG A 156 8.98 -3.35 -40.42
C ARG A 156 9.06 -2.64 -41.77
N VAL A 157 8.60 -1.39 -41.76
CA VAL A 157 8.74 -0.30 -42.74
C VAL A 157 7.70 -0.25 -43.87
N ILE A 158 6.71 0.65 -43.71
CA ILE A 158 6.12 1.38 -44.84
C ILE A 158 6.21 2.87 -44.50
N THR A 159 7.02 3.57 -45.29
CA THR A 159 7.18 5.02 -45.33
C THR A 159 5.95 5.68 -45.94
N VAL A 160 5.56 6.85 -45.40
CA VAL A 160 4.46 7.68 -45.91
C VAL A 160 4.94 8.43 -47.14
N GLU A 161 4.50 8.02 -48.32
CA GLU A 161 4.39 8.88 -49.51
C GLU A 161 3.35 8.30 -50.48
N GLU A 162 2.43 9.18 -50.92
CA GLU A 162 1.43 9.05 -52.00
C GLU A 162 0.35 7.95 -51.90
N VAL A 163 -0.92 8.36 -51.82
CA VAL A 163 -1.90 8.25 -52.92
C VAL A 163 -3.15 9.07 -52.57
N GLU A 164 -3.39 10.08 -53.40
CA GLU A 164 -4.65 10.81 -53.54
C GLU A 164 -5.79 9.92 -54.07
N ASP A 165 -7.00 10.36 -53.73
CA ASP A 165 -8.25 10.21 -54.49
C ASP A 165 -9.08 8.93 -54.31
N LYS A 166 -10.14 9.05 -53.50
CA LYS A 166 -11.53 8.97 -54.00
C LYS A 166 -12.54 9.38 -52.94
N ARG A 167 -13.22 10.48 -53.24
CA ARG A 167 -14.42 10.99 -52.54
C ARG A 167 -15.59 10.01 -52.69
N TYR A 168 -16.31 9.77 -51.59
CA TYR A 168 -17.75 9.51 -51.63
C TYR A 168 -18.46 10.21 -50.46
N THR A 169 -19.56 10.85 -50.84
CA THR A 169 -20.31 11.90 -50.13
C THR A 169 -21.32 11.33 -49.13
N ILE A 170 -21.43 11.92 -47.93
CA ILE A 170 -22.64 11.81 -47.10
C ILE A 170 -23.13 13.22 -46.76
N LYS A 171 -24.42 13.42 -47.04
CA LYS A 171 -25.18 14.68 -46.99
C LYS A 171 -25.33 15.22 -45.57
N SER A 172 -24.99 16.49 -45.38
CA SER A 172 -25.42 17.32 -44.26
C SER A 172 -26.82 17.88 -44.54
N TYR A 173 -27.76 17.70 -43.60
CA TYR A 173 -28.95 18.55 -43.50
C TYR A 173 -28.59 19.77 -42.66
N VAL A 174 -28.60 20.95 -43.29
CA VAL A 174 -28.52 22.26 -42.65
C VAL A 174 -29.79 23.00 -43.08
N GLU A 175 -30.63 23.40 -42.13
CA GLU A 175 -31.75 24.31 -42.36
C GLU A 175 -31.29 25.76 -42.24
N GLU A 176 -31.75 26.60 -43.16
CA GLU A 176 -31.43 28.04 -43.29
C GLU A 176 -32.07 28.91 -42.18
N PRO A 177 -31.45 30.05 -41.84
CA PRO A 177 -31.98 30.99 -40.83
C PRO A 177 -33.00 31.98 -41.43
N LYS A 178 -34.07 32.26 -40.66
CA LYS A 178 -35.02 33.36 -40.93
C LYS A 178 -34.54 34.68 -40.32
N GLN A 179 -34.72 35.74 -41.10
CA GLN A 179 -34.44 37.15 -40.79
C GLN A 179 -35.30 37.71 -39.64
N ILE A 180 -34.71 38.56 -38.79
CA ILE A 180 -35.41 39.58 -37.99
C ILE A 180 -34.58 40.88 -38.01
N GLU A 181 -35.30 41.99 -38.18
CA GLU A 181 -34.86 43.36 -38.45
C GLU A 181 -34.10 44.05 -37.30
N GLU A 182 -33.20 44.96 -37.69
CA GLU A 182 -32.47 45.90 -36.83
C GLU A 182 -33.38 46.96 -36.21
N VAL A 183 -33.26 47.16 -34.90
CA VAL A 183 -33.74 48.36 -34.20
C VAL A 183 -32.55 49.04 -33.55
N ASN A 184 -32.32 50.28 -33.98
CA ASN A 184 -31.23 51.17 -33.58
C ASN A 184 -31.63 51.93 -32.31
N VAL A 185 -30.87 51.81 -31.21
CA VAL A 185 -30.94 52.75 -30.08
C VAL A 185 -29.52 53.03 -29.55
N GLU A 186 -29.16 54.31 -29.62
CA GLU A 186 -27.92 54.91 -29.16
C GLU A 186 -27.68 54.69 -27.65
N ALA A 187 -26.48 54.24 -27.29
CA ALA A 187 -26.02 54.19 -25.90
C ALA A 187 -25.28 55.49 -25.55
N GLN A 188 -25.89 56.31 -24.69
CA GLN A 188 -25.28 57.47 -24.06
C GLN A 188 -24.24 57.03 -23.01
N GLU A 189 -23.10 57.71 -23.01
CA GLU A 189 -22.07 57.62 -21.97
C GLU A 189 -22.63 58.05 -20.61
N ILE A 190 -22.59 57.12 -19.63
CA ILE A 190 -22.72 57.47 -18.21
C ILE A 190 -21.50 56.91 -17.47
N LYS A 191 -20.69 57.86 -16.99
CA LYS A 191 -19.55 57.64 -16.08
C LYS A 191 -20.06 56.99 -14.78
N SER A 192 -19.61 55.77 -14.50
CA SER A 192 -19.81 55.16 -13.18
C SER A 192 -18.70 55.59 -12.22
N ASN A 193 -19.04 56.47 -11.29
CA ASN A 193 -18.34 56.64 -10.02
C ASN A 193 -18.74 55.46 -9.12
N ASN A 194 -17.84 54.49 -8.93
CA ASN A 194 -18.04 53.45 -7.93
C ASN A 194 -17.52 53.92 -6.56
N ASN A 195 -18.45 54.29 -5.68
CA ASN A 195 -18.27 54.18 -4.24
C ASN A 195 -19.35 53.24 -3.68
N ASN A 196 -18.87 52.20 -3.01
CA ASN A 196 -19.51 51.30 -2.05
C ASN A 196 -20.63 50.36 -2.54
N ASN A 197 -20.39 49.05 -2.45
CA ASN A 197 -20.92 48.28 -1.31
C ASN A 197 -20.32 46.87 -1.22
N ASP A 198 -19.99 46.53 0.03
CA ASP A 198 -19.90 45.19 0.60
C ASP A 198 -20.84 44.18 -0.05
N VAL A 199 -20.26 43.11 -0.63
CA VAL A 199 -20.88 41.78 -0.64
C VAL A 199 -19.78 40.73 -0.44
N ASN A 200 -19.66 40.31 0.82
CA ASN A 200 -19.42 38.92 1.26
C ASN A 200 -18.20 38.16 0.70
N LYS A 201 -17.00 38.48 1.21
CA LYS A 201 -15.87 37.54 1.28
C LYS A 201 -15.84 36.88 2.66
N ASN A 202 -16.66 35.87 2.87
CA ASN A 202 -16.40 34.88 3.91
C ASN A 202 -15.41 33.85 3.36
N VAL A 203 -14.17 34.28 3.10
CA VAL A 203 -13.04 33.33 3.05
C VAL A 203 -12.71 33.07 4.51
N LEU A 204 -13.11 31.90 5.02
CA LEU A 204 -12.74 31.46 6.37
C LEU A 204 -11.23 31.61 6.52
N ALA A 205 -10.80 32.36 7.53
CA ALA A 205 -9.39 32.67 7.72
C ALA A 205 -8.62 31.37 8.00
N VAL A 206 -7.78 30.94 7.04
CA VAL A 206 -6.83 29.84 7.26
C VAL A 206 -5.88 30.24 8.38
N PRO A 207 -5.75 29.46 9.47
CA PRO A 207 -4.89 29.82 10.59
C PRO A 207 -3.43 30.03 10.13
N LYS A 208 -2.89 31.24 10.38
CA LYS A 208 -1.47 31.58 10.19
C LYS A 208 -0.61 31.02 11.32
N VAL A 209 -0.51 29.70 11.43
CA VAL A 209 0.46 29.07 12.32
C VAL A 209 1.48 28.35 11.45
N GLU A 210 2.69 28.89 11.40
CA GLU A 210 3.88 28.17 10.92
C GLU A 210 4.12 27.05 11.96
N HIS A 211 3.62 25.85 11.69
CA HIS A 211 3.77 24.72 12.60
C HIS A 211 5.18 24.16 12.43
N ARG A 212 6.10 24.57 13.31
CA ARG A 212 7.47 24.04 13.30
C ARG A 212 7.55 22.76 14.13
N PHE A 213 7.97 21.68 13.49
CA PHE A 213 8.32 20.44 14.16
C PHE A 213 9.80 20.48 14.54
N SER A 214 10.13 20.14 15.79
CA SER A 214 11.50 20.24 16.33
C SER A 214 12.35 19.00 16.08
N GLY A 215 11.85 18.03 15.30
CA GLY A 215 12.49 16.73 15.13
C GLY A 215 12.37 15.82 16.36
N PRO A 216 13.07 14.66 16.37
CA PRO A 216 12.92 13.63 17.40
C PRO A 216 13.34 14.14 18.79
N THR A 217 12.48 13.94 19.79
CA THR A 217 12.73 14.34 21.18
C THR A 217 12.96 13.14 22.12
N THR A 218 12.55 11.94 21.70
CA THR A 218 12.71 10.71 22.48
C THR A 218 13.63 9.70 21.76
N PRO A 219 14.26 8.75 22.49
CA PRO A 219 15.07 7.71 21.86
C PRO A 219 14.28 6.83 20.88
N ARG A 220 12.99 6.57 21.16
CA ARG A 220 12.13 5.80 20.25
C ARG A 220 11.79 6.60 18.98
N GLN A 221 11.57 7.91 19.08
CA GLN A 221 11.45 8.78 17.89
C GLN A 221 12.74 8.79 17.06
N ALA A 222 13.90 8.91 17.72
CA ALA A 222 15.19 8.88 17.02
C ALA A 222 15.40 7.57 16.27
N ALA A 223 15.02 6.43 16.86
CA ALA A 223 15.09 5.13 16.17
C ALA A 223 14.19 5.06 14.93
N VAL A 224 12.97 5.62 15.00
CA VAL A 224 12.06 5.70 13.85
C VAL A 224 12.63 6.62 12.75
N VAL A 225 13.26 7.74 13.13
CA VAL A 225 13.95 8.63 12.17
C VAL A 225 15.12 7.91 11.49
N GLU A 226 15.91 7.11 12.21
CA GLU A 226 16.99 6.32 11.60
C GLU A 226 16.45 5.24 10.65
N ALA A 227 15.33 4.60 10.98
CA ALA A 227 14.64 3.68 10.08
C ALA A 227 14.14 4.40 8.81
N PHE A 228 13.56 5.59 8.97
CA PHE A 228 13.13 6.43 7.84
C PHE A 228 14.31 6.77 6.94
N LYS A 229 15.42 7.27 7.50
CA LYS A 229 16.63 7.62 6.74
C LYS A 229 17.24 6.41 6.03
N HIS A 230 17.25 5.24 6.66
CA HIS A 230 17.69 4.00 6.03
C HIS A 230 16.87 3.67 4.78
N ALA A 231 15.54 3.71 4.91
CA ALA A 231 14.62 3.46 3.81
C ALA A 231 14.74 4.52 2.71
N TRP A 232 14.77 5.80 3.08
CA TRP A 232 14.89 6.94 2.17
C TRP A 232 16.21 6.92 1.39
N LYS A 233 17.32 6.56 2.04
CA LYS A 233 18.62 6.40 1.38
C LYS A 233 18.57 5.33 0.28
N GLY A 234 17.93 4.20 0.55
CA GLY A 234 17.69 3.16 -0.44
C GLY A 234 16.84 3.66 -1.61
N TYR A 235 15.71 4.30 -1.30
CA TYR A 235 14.83 4.89 -2.29
C TYR A 235 15.55 5.90 -3.19
N LYS A 236 16.28 6.86 -2.59
CA LYS A 236 17.06 7.86 -3.31
C LYS A 236 18.14 7.26 -4.20
N LYS A 237 18.76 6.15 -3.78
CA LYS A 237 19.83 5.50 -4.57
C LYS A 237 19.28 4.73 -5.77
N PHE A 238 18.16 4.04 -5.63
CA PHE A 238 17.70 3.03 -6.62
C PHE A 238 16.36 3.32 -7.28
N ALA A 239 15.56 4.24 -6.73
CA ALA A 239 14.19 4.49 -7.14
C ALA A 239 13.83 5.98 -7.16
N TRP A 240 14.80 6.90 -7.16
CA TRP A 240 14.52 8.35 -7.10
C TRP A 240 13.65 8.83 -8.26
N GLY A 241 12.48 9.36 -7.93
CA GLY A 241 11.49 9.83 -8.92
C GLY A 241 10.55 8.76 -9.45
N HIS A 242 10.73 7.50 -9.03
CA HIS A 242 9.86 6.37 -9.33
C HIS A 242 8.86 6.13 -8.20
N ASP A 243 7.79 5.39 -8.44
CA ASP A 243 6.74 5.24 -7.44
C ASP A 243 7.14 4.45 -6.19
N ASN A 244 7.73 3.27 -6.36
CA ASN A 244 8.10 2.40 -5.23
C ASN A 244 9.47 1.76 -5.42
N LEU A 245 10.17 1.55 -4.30
CA LEU A 245 11.47 0.89 -4.26
C LEU A 245 11.33 -0.64 -4.25
N LYS A 246 12.22 -1.30 -4.98
CA LYS A 246 12.55 -2.72 -4.84
C LYS A 246 13.91 -2.86 -4.11
N PRO A 247 13.93 -2.99 -2.78
CA PRO A 247 15.13 -2.77 -1.97
C PRO A 247 16.13 -3.95 -2.02
N ILE A 248 15.73 -5.13 -2.51
CA ILE A 248 16.61 -6.30 -2.67
C ILE A 248 17.16 -6.32 -4.08
N SER A 249 16.33 -6.16 -5.11
CA SER A 249 16.80 -6.16 -6.51
C SER A 249 17.40 -4.82 -6.95
N GLU A 250 17.49 -3.84 -6.05
CA GLU A 250 18.05 -2.51 -6.34
C GLU A 250 17.36 -1.81 -7.53
N GLY A 251 16.03 -1.95 -7.60
CA GLY A 251 15.21 -1.41 -8.69
C GLY A 251 13.98 -0.68 -8.18
N PHE A 252 12.97 -0.57 -9.05
CA PHE A 252 11.72 0.11 -8.72
C PHE A 252 10.54 -0.55 -9.43
N THR A 253 9.33 -0.20 -9.00
CA THR A 253 8.08 -0.51 -9.71
C THR A 253 7.31 0.76 -9.95
N GLU A 254 6.68 0.87 -11.12
CA GLU A 254 5.85 2.01 -11.49
C GLU A 254 4.37 1.63 -11.47
N TRP A 255 3.55 2.50 -10.90
CA TRP A 255 2.11 2.42 -10.97
C TRP A 255 1.52 3.65 -11.65
N PHE A 256 1.65 4.83 -11.05
CA PHE A 256 1.23 6.13 -11.56
C PHE A 256 2.34 6.86 -12.34
N GLY A 257 3.61 6.57 -12.06
CA GLY A 257 4.75 7.32 -12.62
C GLY A 257 4.78 8.76 -12.15
N LEU A 258 4.45 9.01 -10.88
CA LEU A 258 4.35 10.34 -10.28
C LEU A 258 5.36 10.55 -9.15
N GLY A 259 6.34 9.66 -9.01
CA GLY A 259 7.27 9.67 -7.88
C GLY A 259 6.53 9.49 -6.56
N LEU A 260 5.59 8.53 -6.52
CA LEU A 260 4.67 8.30 -5.41
C LEU A 260 5.34 8.39 -4.03
N THR A 261 6.40 7.61 -3.78
CA THR A 261 7.13 7.63 -2.50
C THR A 261 7.67 9.00 -2.12
N ILE A 262 8.08 9.85 -3.07
CA ILE A 262 8.50 11.24 -2.77
C ILE A 262 7.33 12.04 -2.23
N VAL A 263 6.23 12.08 -2.99
CA VAL A 263 5.09 12.93 -2.65
C VAL A 263 4.43 12.48 -1.35
N ASP A 264 4.26 11.16 -1.21
CA ASP A 264 3.62 10.52 -0.05
C ASP A 264 4.46 10.72 1.23
N SER A 265 5.79 10.82 1.13
CA SER A 265 6.64 10.96 2.32
C SER A 265 6.91 12.41 2.75
N LEU A 266 6.52 13.41 1.96
CA LEU A 266 6.94 14.81 2.16
C LEU A 266 6.55 15.38 3.53
N ASP A 267 5.33 15.10 3.98
CA ASP A 267 4.87 15.58 5.27
C ASP A 267 5.47 14.78 6.44
N THR A 268 5.76 13.48 6.28
CA THR A 268 6.57 12.71 7.25
C THR A 268 7.95 13.33 7.43
N ILE A 269 8.64 13.61 6.32
CA ILE A 269 9.97 14.24 6.30
C ILE A 269 9.91 15.57 7.06
N PHE A 270 8.90 16.38 6.80
CA PHE A 270 8.70 17.67 7.45
C PHE A 270 8.40 17.52 8.96
N ILE A 271 7.52 16.58 9.34
CA ILE A 271 7.17 16.28 10.74
C ILE A 271 8.40 15.79 11.53
N MET A 272 9.28 15.02 10.89
CA MET A 272 10.50 14.50 11.50
C MET A 272 11.64 15.51 11.59
N GLY A 273 11.49 16.71 11.00
CA GLY A 273 12.54 17.74 10.98
C GLY A 273 13.73 17.37 10.10
N LEU A 274 13.48 16.71 8.96
CA LEU A 274 14.50 16.23 8.03
C LEU A 274 14.71 17.26 6.90
N ASP A 275 15.37 18.37 7.22
CA ASP A 275 15.50 19.53 6.32
C ASP A 275 16.21 19.20 4.99
N GLU A 276 17.27 18.37 5.03
CA GLU A 276 18.02 17.99 3.82
C GLU A 276 17.16 17.15 2.88
N GLU A 277 16.50 16.11 3.40
CA GLU A 277 15.59 15.25 2.65
C GLU A 277 14.37 16.04 2.14
N TYR A 278 13.88 17.02 2.92
CA TYR A 278 12.79 17.90 2.53
C TYR A 278 13.16 18.75 1.33
N ASP A 279 14.31 19.43 1.37
CA ASP A 279 14.77 20.27 0.26
C ASP A 279 14.94 19.45 -1.03
N GLU A 280 15.45 18.23 -0.94
CA GLU A 280 15.59 17.33 -2.08
C GLU A 280 14.24 16.91 -2.67
N ALA A 281 13.31 16.45 -1.83
CA ALA A 281 11.97 16.03 -2.23
C ALA A 281 11.17 17.21 -2.82
N ARG A 282 11.17 18.36 -2.13
CA ARG A 282 10.53 19.60 -2.59
C ARG A 282 11.08 20.04 -3.95
N ASN A 283 12.39 20.03 -4.13
CA ASN A 283 13.03 20.39 -5.39
C ASN A 283 12.68 19.42 -6.52
N TRP A 284 12.51 18.13 -6.23
CA TRP A 284 12.02 17.17 -7.22
C TRP A 284 10.58 17.48 -7.63
N VAL A 285 9.68 17.75 -6.67
CA VAL A 285 8.28 18.10 -6.96
C VAL A 285 8.18 19.36 -7.82
N ASP A 286 8.94 20.40 -7.49
CA ASP A 286 8.95 21.65 -8.26
C ASP A 286 9.38 21.41 -9.72
N LYS A 287 10.45 20.65 -9.92
CA LYS A 287 11.13 20.52 -11.22
C LYS A 287 10.65 19.35 -12.09
N HIS A 288 10.14 18.27 -11.50
CA HIS A 288 9.93 17.00 -12.19
C HIS A 288 8.51 16.45 -12.07
N LEU A 289 7.77 16.75 -10.99
CA LEU A 289 6.38 16.31 -10.90
C LEU A 289 5.55 17.01 -11.98
N ASN A 290 5.06 16.22 -12.93
CA ASN A 290 4.22 16.68 -14.02
C ASN A 290 3.08 15.67 -14.20
N PHE A 291 1.90 16.16 -14.58
CA PHE A 291 0.71 15.33 -14.72
C PHE A 291 0.33 15.10 -16.19
N ASP A 292 1.18 15.52 -17.15
CA ASP A 292 1.05 15.21 -18.58
C ASP A 292 1.59 13.81 -18.91
N VAL A 293 1.25 12.83 -18.08
CA VAL A 293 1.69 11.45 -18.21
C VAL A 293 0.59 10.63 -18.89
N ASN A 294 0.90 9.99 -20.01
CA ASN A 294 -0.06 9.14 -20.74
C ASN A 294 -0.22 7.78 -20.06
N ARG A 295 -0.92 7.78 -18.93
CA ARG A 295 -1.11 6.64 -18.05
C ARG A 295 -2.42 6.76 -17.29
N ASP A 296 -3.05 5.62 -17.08
CA ASP A 296 -4.25 5.52 -16.24
C ASP A 296 -3.84 5.52 -14.77
N VAL A 297 -4.56 6.29 -13.97
CA VAL A 297 -4.42 6.34 -12.53
C VAL A 297 -5.76 6.08 -11.86
N ASN A 298 -5.73 5.45 -10.70
CA ASN A 298 -6.91 5.26 -9.88
C ASN A 298 -7.21 6.56 -9.13
N LEU A 299 -8.46 7.03 -9.21
CA LEU A 299 -8.93 8.28 -8.60
C LEU A 299 -8.71 8.28 -7.09
N PHE A 300 -9.07 7.20 -6.41
CA PHE A 300 -8.97 7.10 -4.95
C PHE A 300 -7.51 7.16 -4.51
N GLU A 301 -6.67 6.29 -5.06
CA GLU A 301 -5.27 6.16 -4.64
C GLU A 301 -4.46 7.43 -4.90
N VAL A 302 -4.64 8.07 -6.07
CA VAL A 302 -3.97 9.33 -6.36
C VAL A 302 -4.52 10.47 -5.50
N THR A 303 -5.80 10.42 -5.11
CA THR A 303 -6.38 11.42 -4.22
C THR A 303 -5.80 11.31 -2.82
N ILE A 304 -5.86 10.14 -2.19
CA ILE A 304 -5.42 10.01 -0.79
C ILE A 304 -3.90 10.19 -0.67
N ARG A 305 -3.09 9.69 -1.62
CA ARG A 305 -1.62 9.75 -1.56
C ARG A 305 -1.06 11.06 -2.10
N VAL A 306 -1.32 11.36 -3.38
CA VAL A 306 -0.67 12.48 -4.07
C VAL A 306 -1.36 13.80 -3.74
N LEU A 307 -2.68 13.89 -3.90
CA LEU A 307 -3.41 15.12 -3.57
C LEU A 307 -3.37 15.38 -2.05
N GLY A 308 -3.60 14.36 -1.23
CA GLY A 308 -3.47 14.43 0.23
C GLY A 308 -2.08 14.89 0.68
N GLY A 309 -1.01 14.25 0.18
CA GLY A 309 0.37 14.62 0.49
C GLY A 309 0.72 16.05 0.11
N LEU A 310 0.34 16.49 -1.10
CA LEU A 310 0.56 17.88 -1.56
C LEU A 310 -0.19 18.91 -0.71
N LEU A 311 -1.43 18.63 -0.31
CA LEU A 311 -2.22 19.53 0.55
C LEU A 311 -1.66 19.59 1.97
N SER A 312 -1.32 18.43 2.55
CA SER A 312 -0.72 18.36 3.89
C SER A 312 0.58 19.16 3.97
N ILE A 313 1.51 18.93 3.03
CA ILE A 313 2.77 19.67 3.04
C ILE A 313 2.59 21.16 2.73
N TYR A 314 1.60 21.54 1.90
CA TYR A 314 1.22 22.96 1.73
C TYR A 314 0.77 23.57 3.07
N HIS A 315 -0.04 22.86 3.85
CA HIS A 315 -0.51 23.39 5.14
C HIS A 315 0.60 23.59 6.16
N PHE A 316 1.64 22.75 6.14
CA PHE A 316 2.80 22.90 7.02
C PHE A 316 3.81 23.94 6.52
N SER A 317 4.23 23.85 5.25
CA SER A 317 5.29 24.69 4.68
C SER A 317 4.82 26.07 4.21
N LYS A 318 3.51 26.22 3.92
CA LYS A 318 2.91 27.40 3.25
C LYS A 318 3.54 27.73 1.90
N ASP A 319 4.13 26.74 1.24
CA ASP A 319 4.68 26.90 -0.09
C ASP A 319 3.60 26.68 -1.17
N ASP A 320 3.21 27.77 -1.83
CA ASP A 320 2.18 27.80 -2.88
C ASP A 320 2.49 26.88 -4.06
N MET A 321 3.74 26.43 -4.25
CA MET A 321 4.10 25.45 -5.27
C MET A 321 3.27 24.16 -5.11
N PHE A 322 3.18 23.63 -3.89
CA PHE A 322 2.42 22.41 -3.64
C PHE A 322 0.92 22.59 -3.89
N LEU A 323 0.36 23.75 -3.51
CA LEU A 323 -1.04 24.06 -3.79
C LEU A 323 -1.31 24.14 -5.31
N LYS A 324 -0.40 24.71 -6.09
CA LYS A 324 -0.51 24.75 -7.56
C LYS A 324 -0.51 23.33 -8.15
N LYS A 325 0.39 22.45 -7.69
CA LYS A 325 0.42 21.04 -8.13
C LYS A 325 -0.86 20.29 -7.72
N ALA A 326 -1.32 20.48 -6.49
CA ALA A 326 -2.58 19.91 -6.00
C ALA A 326 -3.78 20.33 -6.86
N THR A 327 -3.87 21.63 -7.19
CA THR A 327 -4.92 22.19 -8.05
C THR A 327 -4.86 21.59 -9.46
N GLU A 328 -3.67 21.52 -10.06
CA GLU A 328 -3.48 20.94 -11.40
C GLU A 328 -3.90 19.47 -11.46
N LEU A 329 -3.50 18.69 -10.44
CA LEU A 329 -3.88 17.28 -10.34
C LEU A 329 -5.40 17.12 -10.22
N ALA A 330 -6.03 17.84 -9.29
CA ALA A 330 -7.47 17.75 -9.08
C ALA A 330 -8.27 18.16 -10.33
N ASP A 331 -7.83 19.18 -11.07
CA ASP A 331 -8.44 19.58 -12.34
C ASP A 331 -8.41 18.45 -13.38
N ARG A 332 -7.38 17.60 -13.37
CA ARG A 332 -7.29 16.42 -14.24
C ARG A 332 -8.16 15.27 -13.77
N LEU A 333 -8.46 15.18 -12.49
CA LEU A 333 -9.29 14.14 -11.87
C LEU A 333 -10.79 14.43 -11.95
N LEU A 334 -11.20 15.71 -12.03
CA LEU A 334 -12.61 16.11 -12.10
C LEU A 334 -13.46 15.39 -13.17
N PRO A 335 -12.94 15.03 -14.37
CA PRO A 335 -13.73 14.29 -15.34
C PRO A 335 -14.22 12.93 -14.84
N CYS A 336 -13.57 12.31 -13.84
CA CYS A 336 -14.07 11.05 -13.25
C CYS A 336 -15.52 11.14 -12.79
N PHE A 337 -15.97 12.32 -12.39
CA PHE A 337 -17.30 12.57 -11.84
C PHE A 337 -18.39 12.82 -12.90
N ASP A 338 -18.04 12.78 -14.19
CA ASP A 338 -18.94 13.00 -15.35
C ASP A 338 -19.69 11.73 -15.79
N SER A 339 -19.80 10.73 -14.90
CA SER A 339 -20.64 9.55 -15.13
C SER A 339 -22.14 9.90 -15.14
N GLU A 340 -22.97 9.00 -15.67
CA GLU A 340 -24.42 9.23 -15.78
C GLU A 340 -25.10 9.47 -14.41
N SER A 341 -24.62 8.84 -13.34
CA SER A 341 -25.17 9.04 -11.99
C SER A 341 -24.48 10.14 -11.19
N GLY A 342 -23.29 10.57 -11.60
CA GLY A 342 -22.40 11.42 -10.81
C GLY A 342 -21.55 10.68 -9.76
N ILE A 343 -21.68 9.35 -9.63
CA ILE A 343 -20.70 8.50 -8.91
C ILE A 343 -19.47 8.34 -9.78
N PRO A 344 -18.25 8.67 -9.31
CA PRO A 344 -17.11 8.71 -10.18
C PRO A 344 -16.69 7.33 -10.69
N TYR A 345 -16.16 7.31 -11.91
CA TYR A 345 -15.37 6.18 -12.42
C TYR A 345 -14.12 5.99 -11.57
N SER A 346 -13.63 4.74 -11.49
CA SER A 346 -12.44 4.38 -10.70
C SER A 346 -11.15 4.95 -11.28
N ASP A 347 -11.02 5.00 -12.61
CA ASP A 347 -9.74 5.28 -13.27
C ASP A 347 -9.87 6.42 -14.28
N ILE A 348 -8.76 7.12 -14.49
CA ILE A 348 -8.64 8.17 -15.50
C ILE A 348 -7.23 8.23 -16.06
N ASN A 349 -7.15 8.43 -17.37
CA ASN A 349 -5.88 8.72 -18.03
C ASN A 349 -5.46 10.18 -17.82
N LEU A 350 -4.34 10.46 -17.16
CA LEU A 350 -3.94 11.84 -16.81
C LEU A 350 -3.63 12.74 -18.02
N PHE A 351 -3.17 12.17 -19.13
CA PHE A 351 -2.89 12.91 -20.36
C PHE A 351 -4.16 13.16 -21.16
N THR A 352 -4.91 12.11 -21.50
CA THR A 352 -6.11 12.24 -22.34
C THR A 352 -7.32 12.77 -21.58
N ARG A 353 -7.27 12.77 -20.23
CA ARG A 353 -8.35 13.15 -19.31
C ARG A 353 -9.64 12.36 -19.54
N LYS A 354 -9.49 11.10 -19.97
CA LYS A 354 -10.62 10.20 -20.23
C LYS A 354 -10.81 9.27 -19.04
N PRO A 355 -11.92 9.40 -18.30
CA PRO A 355 -12.24 8.48 -17.22
C PRO A 355 -12.86 7.19 -17.76
N HIS A 356 -12.72 6.10 -17.04
CA HIS A 356 -13.39 4.83 -17.35
C HIS A 356 -13.52 3.93 -16.13
N ALA A 357 -14.51 3.03 -16.17
CA ALA A 357 -14.60 1.93 -15.21
C ALA A 357 -13.52 0.87 -15.49
N PRO A 358 -13.27 -0.07 -14.56
CA PRO A 358 -12.36 -1.18 -14.80
C PRO A 358 -12.87 -2.05 -15.97
N LYS A 359 -11.95 -2.68 -16.72
CA LYS A 359 -12.32 -3.53 -17.88
C LYS A 359 -13.27 -4.68 -17.53
N TRP A 360 -13.29 -5.11 -16.27
CA TRP A 360 -14.01 -6.29 -15.79
C TRP A 360 -15.35 -5.95 -15.10
N SER A 361 -15.66 -4.66 -14.86
CA SER A 361 -16.92 -4.26 -14.21
C SER A 361 -17.25 -2.79 -14.46
N PRO A 362 -18.53 -2.41 -14.63
CA PRO A 362 -18.97 -1.01 -14.62
C PRO A 362 -19.01 -0.39 -13.21
N ASP A 363 -18.67 -1.17 -12.18
CA ASP A 363 -18.75 -0.77 -10.78
C ASP A 363 -17.43 -0.17 -10.28
N SER A 364 -17.54 0.88 -9.48
CA SER A 364 -16.48 1.42 -8.63
C SER A 364 -16.54 0.77 -7.25
N SER A 365 -15.41 0.70 -6.53
CA SER A 365 -15.44 0.31 -5.12
C SER A 365 -16.12 1.40 -4.29
N THR A 366 -16.89 1.00 -3.28
CA THR A 366 -17.60 1.96 -2.43
C THR A 366 -16.64 2.82 -1.62
N SER A 367 -15.60 2.24 -1.01
CA SER A 367 -14.58 3.03 -0.30
C SER A 367 -13.88 4.02 -1.23
N GLU A 368 -13.51 3.61 -2.45
CA GLU A 368 -12.82 4.47 -3.41
C GLU A 368 -13.59 5.77 -3.71
N VAL A 369 -14.89 5.69 -3.95
CA VAL A 369 -15.69 6.90 -4.27
C VAL A 369 -16.08 7.73 -3.03
N THR A 370 -15.89 7.18 -1.83
CA THR A 370 -16.26 7.80 -0.55
C THR A 370 -15.07 8.17 0.33
N THR A 371 -13.86 8.07 -0.21
CA THR A 371 -12.61 8.38 0.49
C THR A 371 -11.76 9.35 -0.32
N ILE A 372 -12.41 10.38 -0.85
CA ILE A 372 -11.81 11.47 -1.65
C ILE A 372 -12.30 12.85 -1.21
N GLN A 373 -13.22 12.86 -0.22
CA GLN A 373 -14.00 14.02 0.16
C GLN A 373 -13.15 15.01 0.96
N LEU A 374 -12.26 14.54 1.85
CA LEU A 374 -11.47 15.43 2.69
C LEU A 374 -10.55 16.32 1.84
N GLU A 375 -9.91 15.72 0.85
CA GLU A 375 -8.91 16.32 -0.02
C GLU A 375 -9.56 17.35 -0.97
N PHE A 376 -10.64 16.95 -1.67
CA PHE A 376 -11.35 17.86 -2.58
C PHE A 376 -12.06 19.00 -1.83
N ARG A 377 -12.56 18.75 -0.62
CA ARG A 377 -13.13 19.80 0.25
C ARG A 377 -12.04 20.77 0.71
N ASP A 378 -10.93 20.25 1.22
CA ASP A 378 -9.81 21.08 1.64
C ASP A 378 -9.30 21.94 0.49
N LEU A 379 -9.11 21.36 -0.70
CA LEU A 379 -8.69 22.08 -1.90
C LEU A 379 -9.64 23.22 -2.25
N SER A 380 -10.96 23.03 -2.18
CA SER A 380 -11.92 24.11 -2.43
C SER A 380 -11.78 25.26 -1.44
N ARG A 381 -11.51 24.94 -0.18
CA ARG A 381 -11.41 25.93 0.89
C ARG A 381 -10.14 26.76 0.76
N VAL A 382 -9.01 26.14 0.40
CA VAL A 382 -7.73 26.84 0.24
C VAL A 382 -7.63 27.60 -1.09
N THR A 383 -8.28 27.12 -2.16
CA THR A 383 -8.28 27.80 -3.47
C THR A 383 -9.41 28.83 -3.61
N GLY A 384 -10.50 28.66 -2.86
CA GLY A 384 -11.74 29.40 -3.04
C GLY A 384 -12.60 28.95 -4.23
N ASP A 385 -12.22 27.87 -4.93
CA ASP A 385 -12.99 27.32 -6.06
C ASP A 385 -13.91 26.19 -5.56
N PRO A 386 -15.24 26.38 -5.55
CA PRO A 386 -16.17 25.41 -4.98
C PRO A 386 -16.34 24.14 -5.81
N LYS A 387 -15.80 24.07 -7.05
CA LYS A 387 -16.05 22.94 -7.95
C LYS A 387 -15.57 21.60 -7.38
N TYR A 388 -14.48 21.58 -6.62
CA TYR A 388 -13.93 20.34 -6.07
C TYR A 388 -14.83 19.77 -4.96
N GLU A 389 -15.25 20.61 -4.02
CA GLU A 389 -16.16 20.25 -2.92
C GLU A 389 -17.53 19.86 -3.47
N ASN A 390 -18.06 20.62 -4.44
CA ASN A 390 -19.33 20.30 -5.08
C ASN A 390 -19.32 18.93 -5.78
N ALA A 391 -18.18 18.52 -6.36
CA ALA A 391 -18.04 17.23 -7.01
C ALA A 391 -18.20 16.08 -6.01
N VAL A 392 -17.45 16.10 -4.91
CA VAL A 392 -17.45 15.04 -3.91
C VAL A 392 -18.66 15.08 -2.97
N GLU A 393 -19.22 16.27 -2.70
CA GLU A 393 -20.44 16.42 -1.90
C GLU A 393 -21.66 15.80 -2.62
N ARG A 394 -21.71 15.88 -3.95
CA ARG A 394 -22.73 15.20 -4.75
C ARG A 394 -22.69 13.70 -4.52
N VAL A 395 -21.49 13.10 -4.49
CA VAL A 395 -21.31 11.65 -4.23
C VAL A 395 -21.83 11.29 -2.84
N SER A 396 -21.43 12.03 -1.80
CA SER A 396 -21.93 11.81 -0.43
C SER A 396 -23.45 11.91 -0.34
N LYS A 397 -24.07 12.89 -1.02
CA LYS A 397 -25.53 13.06 -1.05
C LYS A 397 -26.26 11.95 -1.80
N ILE A 398 -25.67 11.36 -2.84
CA ILE A 398 -26.25 10.21 -3.54
C ILE A 398 -26.25 9.01 -2.59
N ILE A 399 -25.10 8.68 -2.02
CA ILE A 399 -24.91 7.50 -1.16
C ILE A 399 -25.73 7.59 0.13
N HIS A 400 -25.83 8.78 0.73
CA HIS A 400 -26.69 9.04 1.88
C HIS A 400 -28.15 8.60 1.63
N LYS A 401 -28.68 8.78 0.42
CA LYS A 401 -30.07 8.45 0.05
C LYS A 401 -30.29 7.00 -0.33
N LEU A 402 -29.23 6.22 -0.55
CA LEU A 402 -29.36 4.81 -0.91
C LEU A 402 -29.78 3.97 0.29
N ASP A 403 -30.52 2.90 0.01
CA ASP A 403 -30.86 1.89 0.99
C ASP A 403 -29.59 1.17 1.47
N LYS A 404 -29.48 1.00 2.79
CA LYS A 404 -28.34 0.36 3.46
C LYS A 404 -28.84 -0.72 4.40
N LYS A 405 -27.97 -1.67 4.74
CA LYS A 405 -28.28 -2.66 5.78
C LYS A 405 -27.91 -2.08 7.14
N ASP A 406 -28.81 -1.33 7.76
CA ASP A 406 -28.59 -0.63 9.03
C ASP A 406 -27.27 0.17 9.00
N GLY A 407 -27.16 1.10 8.05
CA GLY A 407 -25.94 1.88 7.78
C GLY A 407 -24.82 1.15 7.02
N LEU A 408 -24.81 -0.19 6.98
CA LEU A 408 -23.76 -0.95 6.29
C LEU A 408 -23.93 -0.95 4.77
N VAL A 409 -22.82 -0.72 4.06
CA VAL A 409 -22.80 -0.57 2.60
C VAL A 409 -22.14 -1.78 1.91
N PRO A 410 -22.65 -2.22 0.74
CA PRO A 410 -21.94 -3.17 -0.11
C PRO A 410 -20.65 -2.58 -0.68
N ILE A 411 -19.65 -3.41 -0.96
CA ILE A 411 -18.32 -2.99 -1.45
C ILE A 411 -18.27 -2.41 -2.88
N PHE A 412 -19.37 -2.47 -3.63
CA PHE A 412 -19.43 -1.98 -5.01
C PHE A 412 -20.65 -1.11 -5.25
N ILE A 413 -20.44 -0.05 -6.03
CA ILE A 413 -21.47 0.89 -6.51
C ILE A 413 -21.28 1.14 -8.01
N ASN A 414 -22.36 1.12 -8.77
CA ASN A 414 -22.29 1.30 -10.21
C ASN A 414 -22.18 2.78 -10.58
N ALA A 415 -21.15 3.15 -11.35
CA ALA A 415 -20.90 4.55 -11.73
C ALA A 415 -22.01 5.14 -12.61
N ASN A 416 -22.70 4.32 -13.42
CA ASN A 416 -23.71 4.82 -14.35
C ASN A 416 -25.11 4.85 -13.72
N THR A 417 -25.47 3.84 -12.91
CA THR A 417 -26.82 3.79 -12.30
C THR A 417 -26.88 4.44 -10.91
N GLY A 418 -25.73 4.65 -10.26
CA GLY A 418 -25.66 5.19 -8.91
C GLY A 418 -26.22 4.26 -7.83
N GLN A 419 -26.35 2.96 -8.13
CA GLN A 419 -26.88 1.95 -7.21
C GLN A 419 -25.79 1.03 -6.70
N PHE A 420 -25.91 0.62 -5.44
CA PHE A 420 -25.07 -0.45 -4.90
C PHE A 420 -25.31 -1.76 -5.66
N ARG A 421 -24.25 -2.55 -5.80
CA ARG A 421 -24.35 -3.89 -6.39
C ARG A 421 -25.06 -4.83 -5.43
N THR A 422 -26.25 -5.29 -5.83
CA THR A 422 -26.99 -6.30 -5.09
C THR A 422 -26.14 -7.56 -4.89
N TYR A 423 -26.17 -8.12 -3.67
CA TYR A 423 -25.43 -9.31 -3.26
C TYR A 423 -23.92 -9.19 -3.13
N ALA A 424 -23.35 -7.99 -3.33
CA ALA A 424 -21.95 -7.76 -3.00
C ALA A 424 -21.70 -7.95 -1.49
N THR A 425 -20.47 -8.30 -1.16
CA THR A 425 -20.02 -8.43 0.23
C THR A 425 -20.20 -7.11 0.97
N ILE A 426 -20.54 -7.20 2.25
CA ILE A 426 -20.48 -6.09 3.20
C ILE A 426 -19.33 -6.41 4.15
N THR A 427 -18.34 -5.54 4.20
CA THR A 427 -17.18 -5.65 5.08
C THR A 427 -16.75 -4.24 5.53
N VAL A 428 -15.97 -4.21 6.60
CA VAL A 428 -15.27 -3.01 7.11
C VAL A 428 -13.76 -3.10 6.87
N GLY A 429 -13.31 -4.09 6.09
CA GLY A 429 -11.98 -4.16 5.49
C GLY A 429 -12.02 -3.68 4.05
N ALA A 430 -11.23 -4.30 3.18
CA ALA A 430 -10.97 -3.80 1.83
C ALA A 430 -12.27 -3.47 1.05
N ARG A 431 -12.28 -2.30 0.39
CA ARG A 431 -13.37 -1.75 -0.44
C ARG A 431 -14.58 -1.22 0.34
N GLY A 432 -14.57 -1.29 1.68
CA GLY A 432 -15.67 -0.84 2.55
C GLY A 432 -15.22 -0.03 3.75
N ASP A 433 -14.07 -0.35 4.34
CA ASP A 433 -13.35 0.38 5.39
C ASP A 433 -13.53 1.91 5.39
N SER A 434 -12.85 2.62 4.50
CA SER A 434 -12.63 4.06 4.62
C SER A 434 -13.86 4.90 4.26
N TYR A 435 -14.94 4.28 3.76
CA TYR A 435 -16.28 4.89 3.75
C TYR A 435 -16.69 5.30 5.16
N TYR A 436 -16.61 4.36 6.11
CA TYR A 436 -17.04 4.59 7.48
C TYR A 436 -16.12 5.58 8.20
N GLU A 437 -14.82 5.50 7.90
CA GLU A 437 -13.82 6.45 8.36
C GLU A 437 -14.15 7.89 7.90
N TYR A 438 -14.41 8.08 6.60
CA TYR A 438 -14.64 9.41 6.03
C TYR A 438 -16.01 9.98 6.38
N LEU A 439 -17.02 9.18 6.75
CA LEU A 439 -18.23 9.72 7.36
C LEU A 439 -17.88 10.52 8.63
N LEU A 440 -17.10 9.93 9.53
CA LEU A 440 -16.66 10.61 10.75
C LEU A 440 -15.71 11.77 10.43
N LYS A 441 -14.66 11.50 9.66
CA LYS A 441 -13.59 12.47 9.41
C LYS A 441 -14.11 13.70 8.65
N GLN A 442 -15.04 13.55 7.71
CA GLN A 442 -15.71 14.70 7.06
C GLN A 442 -16.55 15.49 8.06
N TRP A 443 -17.34 14.82 8.92
CA TRP A 443 -18.10 15.51 9.96
C TRP A 443 -17.18 16.35 10.87
N VAL A 444 -16.02 15.80 11.26
CA VAL A 444 -15.01 16.53 12.05
C VAL A 444 -14.39 17.68 11.26
N GLN A 445 -13.92 17.45 10.01
CA GLN A 445 -13.28 18.45 9.15
C GLN A 445 -14.16 19.70 8.93
N THR A 446 -15.47 19.51 8.96
CA THR A 446 -16.47 20.56 8.70
C THR A 446 -16.89 21.32 9.96
N GLY A 447 -16.15 21.17 11.06
CA GLY A 447 -16.51 21.78 12.32
C GLY A 447 -17.81 21.20 12.89
N LYS A 448 -18.12 19.94 12.55
CA LYS A 448 -19.27 19.18 13.06
C LYS A 448 -20.62 19.71 12.58
N THR A 449 -20.69 20.26 11.37
CA THR A 449 -21.86 20.98 10.84
C THR A 449 -22.76 20.17 9.91
N ILE A 450 -22.26 19.07 9.35
CA ILE A 450 -23.01 18.25 8.40
C ILE A 450 -23.63 17.05 9.12
N ASP A 451 -24.87 17.20 9.58
CA ASP A 451 -25.53 16.23 10.47
C ASP A 451 -25.73 14.84 9.86
N TYR A 452 -25.98 14.75 8.54
CA TYR A 452 -26.23 13.45 7.92
C TYR A 452 -24.99 12.54 7.94
N LEU A 453 -23.78 13.10 7.90
CA LEU A 453 -22.54 12.33 8.00
C LEU A 453 -22.41 11.67 9.38
N LYS A 454 -22.74 12.44 10.44
CA LYS A 454 -22.80 11.91 11.81
C LYS A 454 -23.88 10.85 11.94
N ALA A 455 -25.06 11.08 11.37
CA ALA A 455 -26.17 10.14 11.42
C ALA A 455 -25.81 8.80 10.75
N ASP A 456 -25.30 8.85 9.52
CA ASP A 456 -24.87 7.67 8.76
C ASP A 456 -23.73 6.93 9.48
N TYR A 457 -22.79 7.65 10.10
CA TYR A 457 -21.73 7.04 10.90
C TYR A 457 -22.30 6.29 12.12
N LEU A 458 -23.16 6.95 12.90
CA LEU A 458 -23.77 6.34 14.08
C LEU A 458 -24.64 5.13 13.74
N GLU A 459 -25.39 5.21 12.64
CA GLU A 459 -26.16 4.09 12.11
C GLU A 459 -25.23 2.93 11.72
N SER A 460 -24.14 3.23 11.01
CA SER A 460 -23.15 2.24 10.59
C SER A 460 -22.50 1.52 11.76
N ILE A 461 -22.09 2.24 12.82
CA ILE A 461 -21.52 1.61 14.02
C ILE A 461 -22.54 0.67 14.69
N ALA A 462 -23.81 1.09 14.80
CA ALA A 462 -24.86 0.22 15.33
C ALA A 462 -25.11 -1.01 14.44
N GLY A 463 -25.05 -0.86 13.12
CA GLY A 463 -25.10 -1.95 12.16
C GLY A 463 -23.93 -2.93 12.30
N MET A 464 -22.71 -2.43 12.50
CA MET A 464 -21.51 -3.25 12.74
C MET A 464 -21.67 -4.07 14.02
N GLU A 465 -22.09 -3.44 15.13
CA GLU A 465 -22.36 -4.12 16.41
C GLU A 465 -23.41 -5.24 16.24
N THR A 466 -24.45 -4.98 15.45
CA THR A 466 -25.57 -5.92 15.24
C THR A 466 -25.17 -7.09 14.35
N HIS A 467 -24.58 -6.81 13.19
CA HIS A 467 -24.44 -7.80 12.12
C HIS A 467 -23.04 -8.40 12.01
N LEU A 468 -22.00 -7.62 12.33
CA LEU A 468 -20.61 -7.98 12.04
C LEU A 468 -19.79 -8.35 13.28
N ALA A 469 -20.13 -7.81 14.45
CA ALA A 469 -19.39 -8.03 15.68
C ALA A 469 -19.67 -9.43 16.27
N ARG A 470 -18.62 -10.21 16.50
CA ARG A 470 -18.69 -11.51 17.18
C ARG A 470 -17.51 -11.66 18.14
N ARG A 471 -17.57 -12.66 19.02
CA ARG A 471 -16.49 -12.98 19.95
C ARG A 471 -15.91 -14.35 19.67
N THR A 472 -14.60 -14.47 19.84
CA THR A 472 -13.88 -15.74 19.68
C THR A 472 -14.13 -16.69 20.85
N GLU A 473 -13.73 -17.94 20.68
CA GLU A 473 -13.48 -18.89 21.76
C GLU A 473 -12.01 -19.35 21.70
N PRO A 474 -11.32 -19.54 22.84
CA PRO A 474 -11.84 -19.50 24.21
C PRO A 474 -11.75 -18.13 24.91
N ASN A 475 -10.98 -17.17 24.39
CA ASN A 475 -10.64 -15.95 25.13
C ASN A 475 -11.59 -14.77 24.89
N ARG A 476 -12.65 -14.94 24.08
CA ARG A 476 -13.75 -13.97 23.94
C ARG A 476 -13.34 -12.63 23.32
N TYR A 477 -12.25 -12.60 22.54
CA TYR A 477 -11.81 -11.44 21.78
C TYR A 477 -12.88 -10.97 20.81
N LEU A 478 -13.14 -9.67 20.77
CA LEU A 478 -14.14 -9.07 19.88
C LEU A 478 -13.53 -8.88 18.49
N PHE A 479 -14.18 -9.36 17.45
CA PHE A 479 -13.73 -9.12 16.08
C PHE A 479 -14.90 -8.72 15.18
N ILE A 480 -14.59 -8.08 14.05
CA ILE A 480 -15.56 -7.72 13.03
C ILE A 480 -15.40 -8.67 11.83
N GLY A 481 -16.45 -9.44 11.54
CA GLY A 481 -16.49 -10.32 10.38
C GLY A 481 -17.06 -9.66 9.13
N GLU A 482 -17.29 -10.46 8.09
CA GLU A 482 -17.90 -10.04 6.83
C GLU A 482 -19.31 -10.63 6.68
N LEU A 483 -20.16 -9.99 5.87
CA LEU A 483 -21.37 -10.61 5.36
C LEU A 483 -21.27 -10.82 3.85
N LEU A 484 -21.39 -12.08 3.44
CA LEU A 484 -21.44 -12.47 2.05
C LEU A 484 -22.89 -12.48 1.52
N GLY A 485 -23.01 -12.54 0.20
CA GLY A 485 -24.30 -12.72 -0.49
C GLY A 485 -25.31 -11.61 -0.20
N GLY A 486 -24.84 -10.37 -0.04
CA GLY A 486 -25.68 -9.21 0.27
C GLY A 486 -26.23 -9.21 1.68
N GLY A 487 -25.41 -9.59 2.66
CA GLY A 487 -25.82 -9.51 4.08
C GLY A 487 -26.41 -10.79 4.65
N LYS A 488 -26.24 -11.95 4.00
CA LYS A 488 -26.90 -13.22 4.37
C LYS A 488 -26.01 -14.15 5.18
N ASP A 489 -24.75 -14.30 4.78
CA ASP A 489 -23.86 -15.29 5.36
C ASP A 489 -22.71 -14.63 6.11
N PHE A 490 -22.65 -14.84 7.42
CA PHE A 490 -21.56 -14.33 8.24
C PHE A 490 -20.28 -15.15 8.04
N LYS A 491 -19.15 -14.46 7.84
CA LYS A 491 -17.83 -15.07 7.70
C LYS A 491 -16.88 -14.50 8.77
N PRO A 492 -16.25 -15.36 9.59
CA PRO A 492 -15.31 -14.93 10.62
C PRO A 492 -13.91 -14.66 10.03
N LYS A 493 -13.86 -13.70 9.10
CA LYS A 493 -12.66 -13.20 8.42
C LYS A 493 -12.54 -11.72 8.75
N MET A 494 -11.36 -11.27 9.15
CA MET A 494 -11.04 -9.86 9.34
C MET A 494 -9.74 -9.57 8.61
N ASP A 495 -9.78 -8.58 7.72
CA ASP A 495 -8.58 -8.03 7.11
C ASP A 495 -7.83 -7.20 8.17
N HIS A 496 -6.50 -7.12 8.06
CA HIS A 496 -5.69 -6.25 8.90
C HIS A 496 -6.11 -4.78 8.75
N LEU A 497 -6.57 -4.39 7.56
CA LEU A 497 -7.18 -3.09 7.27
C LEU A 497 -8.21 -2.67 8.32
N THR A 498 -9.07 -3.60 8.80
CA THR A 498 -10.12 -3.30 9.80
C THR A 498 -9.55 -2.74 11.12
N CYS A 499 -8.25 -2.91 11.39
CA CYS A 499 -7.60 -2.37 12.57
C CYS A 499 -7.44 -0.84 12.58
N TYR A 500 -7.94 -0.10 11.56
CA TYR A 500 -8.14 1.36 11.60
C TYR A 500 -9.31 1.76 12.53
N LEU A 501 -10.30 0.86 12.66
CA LEU A 501 -11.58 1.15 13.29
C LEU A 501 -11.49 1.54 14.77
N PRO A 502 -10.62 0.91 15.62
CA PRO A 502 -10.44 1.35 17.00
C PRO A 502 -10.06 2.83 17.11
N GLY A 503 -9.08 3.29 16.32
CA GLY A 503 -8.66 4.69 16.28
C GLY A 503 -9.78 5.62 15.84
N THR A 504 -10.53 5.22 14.80
CA THR A 504 -11.71 5.97 14.31
C THR A 504 -12.80 6.08 15.39
N LEU A 505 -13.12 4.99 16.09
CA LEU A 505 -14.09 4.99 17.18
C LEU A 505 -13.65 5.91 18.32
N ALA A 506 -12.38 5.85 18.71
CA ALA A 506 -11.80 6.70 19.74
C ALA A 506 -11.85 8.19 19.34
N LEU A 507 -11.50 8.51 18.09
CA LEU A 507 -11.63 9.86 17.52
C LEU A 507 -13.08 10.35 17.54
N GLY A 508 -14.04 9.46 17.29
CA GLY A 508 -15.47 9.76 17.39
C GLY A 508 -15.86 10.18 18.82
N VAL A 509 -15.42 9.42 19.82
CA VAL A 509 -15.69 9.72 21.24
C VAL A 509 -15.05 11.05 21.65
N HIS A 510 -13.80 11.30 21.26
CA HIS A 510 -13.12 12.60 21.45
C HIS A 510 -13.96 13.76 20.91
N ASN A 511 -14.60 13.55 19.77
CA ASN A 511 -15.42 14.55 19.10
C ASN A 511 -16.88 14.64 19.60
N GLY A 512 -17.25 13.89 20.65
CA GLY A 512 -18.56 13.97 21.31
C GLY A 512 -19.56 12.89 20.89
N LEU A 513 -19.11 11.82 20.24
CA LEU A 513 -19.94 10.64 19.98
C LEU A 513 -20.10 9.76 21.24
N PRO A 514 -21.05 8.80 21.26
CA PRO A 514 -21.39 8.04 22.46
C PRO A 514 -20.18 7.33 23.10
N LYS A 515 -20.03 7.46 24.43
CA LYS A 515 -18.95 6.84 25.19
C LYS A 515 -18.87 5.31 25.03
N LYS A 516 -19.98 4.63 24.70
CA LYS A 516 -19.98 3.18 24.44
C LYS A 516 -19.05 2.78 23.28
N HIS A 517 -18.80 3.68 22.33
CA HIS A 517 -17.86 3.44 21.24
C HIS A 517 -16.42 3.31 21.74
N TRP A 518 -16.10 3.88 22.90
CA TRP A 518 -14.79 3.71 23.55
C TRP A 518 -14.54 2.25 23.95
N GLN A 519 -15.55 1.60 24.56
CA GLN A 519 -15.44 0.19 24.92
C GLN A 519 -15.27 -0.69 23.67
N LEU A 520 -16.02 -0.38 22.61
CA LEU A 520 -15.86 -1.07 21.33
C LEU A 520 -14.45 -0.87 20.76
N ALA A 521 -13.89 0.33 20.87
CA ALA A 521 -12.52 0.63 20.46
C ALA A 521 -11.51 -0.20 21.26
N GLU A 522 -11.59 -0.21 22.59
CA GLU A 522 -10.67 -0.99 23.45
C GLU A 522 -10.74 -2.50 23.18
N ASP A 523 -11.95 -3.05 23.06
CA ASP A 523 -12.15 -4.48 22.80
C ASP A 523 -11.60 -4.90 21.43
N LEU A 524 -11.78 -4.07 20.39
CA LEU A 524 -11.24 -4.33 19.05
C LEU A 524 -9.72 -4.11 19.00
N LEU A 525 -9.22 -3.11 19.73
CA LEU A 525 -7.79 -2.82 19.81
C LEU A 525 -7.02 -3.99 20.42
N ASP A 526 -7.55 -4.63 21.46
CA ASP A 526 -6.95 -5.83 22.05
C ASP A 526 -6.89 -6.97 21.02
N THR A 527 -7.98 -7.24 20.28
CA THR A 527 -7.97 -8.25 19.21
C THR A 527 -6.95 -7.93 18.13
N CYS A 528 -6.83 -6.67 17.71
CA CYS A 528 -5.79 -6.24 16.77
C CYS A 528 -4.39 -6.44 17.35
N TYR A 529 -4.15 -6.19 18.64
CA TYR A 529 -2.88 -6.54 19.28
C TYR A 529 -2.61 -8.05 19.21
N GLN A 530 -3.63 -8.88 19.45
CA GLN A 530 -3.47 -10.34 19.39
C GLN A 530 -3.14 -10.85 17.98
N THR A 531 -3.59 -10.18 16.91
CA THR A 531 -3.22 -10.59 15.54
C THR A 531 -1.73 -10.43 15.27
N TYR A 532 -1.06 -9.50 15.95
CA TYR A 532 0.40 -9.36 15.98
C TYR A 532 1.04 -10.32 16.98
N ALA A 533 0.59 -10.29 18.24
CA ALA A 533 1.25 -10.97 19.35
C ALA A 533 1.24 -12.50 19.26
N THR A 534 0.30 -13.06 18.49
CA THR A 534 0.22 -14.51 18.24
C THR A 534 1.15 -14.99 17.12
N GLN A 535 1.77 -14.08 16.36
CA GLN A 535 2.72 -14.45 15.31
C GLN A 535 4.15 -14.49 15.85
N PRO A 536 4.98 -15.46 15.44
CA PRO A 536 6.40 -15.52 15.81
C PRO A 536 7.17 -14.24 15.46
N THR A 537 6.86 -13.62 14.32
CA THR A 537 7.51 -12.37 13.90
C THR A 537 7.02 -11.13 14.66
N PHE A 538 5.97 -11.24 15.47
CA PHE A 538 5.25 -10.11 16.06
C PHE A 538 4.76 -9.09 15.01
N LEU A 539 4.48 -9.55 13.79
CA LEU A 539 3.86 -8.78 12.71
C LEU A 539 2.55 -9.45 12.31
N ALA A 540 1.48 -8.67 12.12
CA ALA A 540 0.20 -9.22 11.72
C ALA A 540 0.20 -9.71 10.25
N PRO A 541 -0.55 -10.79 9.95
CA PRO A 541 -0.84 -11.18 8.58
C PRO A 541 -1.87 -10.24 7.94
N GLU A 542 -1.99 -10.27 6.62
CA GLU A 542 -2.99 -9.51 5.86
C GLU A 542 -4.43 -9.88 6.25
N ILE A 543 -4.70 -11.18 6.49
CA ILE A 543 -6.04 -11.66 6.83
C ILE A 543 -5.97 -12.68 7.97
N THR A 544 -6.81 -12.46 8.98
CA THR A 544 -6.98 -13.36 10.12
C THR A 544 -8.39 -13.97 10.12
N TYR A 545 -8.48 -15.24 10.49
CA TYR A 545 -9.74 -15.95 10.67
C TYR A 545 -9.95 -16.30 12.14
N PHE A 546 -11.20 -16.27 12.57
CA PHE A 546 -11.56 -16.34 13.99
C PHE A 546 -12.42 -17.56 14.29
N ASN A 547 -12.09 -18.26 15.37
CA ASN A 547 -12.83 -19.41 15.84
C ASN A 547 -13.90 -18.96 16.83
N MET A 548 -15.15 -19.32 16.55
CA MET A 548 -16.30 -19.02 17.43
C MET A 548 -16.89 -20.27 18.10
N GLN A 549 -16.40 -21.45 17.74
CA GLN A 549 -16.93 -22.71 18.27
C GLN A 549 -16.16 -23.13 19.52
N THR A 550 -16.89 -23.55 20.54
CA THR A 550 -16.35 -24.13 21.76
C THR A 550 -15.53 -25.38 21.47
N GLY A 551 -14.42 -25.55 22.19
CA GLY A 551 -13.50 -26.69 22.02
C GLY A 551 -12.33 -26.42 21.06
N ASN A 552 -12.29 -25.27 20.38
CA ASN A 552 -11.07 -24.82 19.71
C ASN A 552 -10.01 -24.39 20.72
N SER A 553 -8.76 -24.76 20.47
CA SER A 553 -7.63 -24.42 21.35
C SER A 553 -7.03 -23.04 21.08
N LYS A 554 -7.42 -22.38 19.99
CA LYS A 554 -6.91 -21.07 19.57
C LYS A 554 -8.06 -20.17 19.09
N ASP A 555 -8.02 -18.90 19.46
CA ASP A 555 -9.00 -17.90 19.03
C ASP A 555 -8.95 -17.58 17.54
N MET A 556 -7.76 -17.64 16.96
CA MET A 556 -7.53 -17.19 15.59
C MET A 556 -6.49 -18.05 14.85
N TYR A 557 -6.57 -18.03 13.53
CA TYR A 557 -5.64 -18.70 12.64
C TYR A 557 -5.48 -17.92 11.33
N VAL A 558 -4.40 -18.26 10.62
CA VAL A 558 -3.98 -17.57 9.39
C VAL A 558 -3.83 -18.60 8.28
N LYS A 559 -4.47 -18.36 7.14
CA LYS A 559 -4.29 -19.22 5.96
C LYS A 559 -2.95 -18.91 5.29
N SER A 560 -2.36 -19.88 4.61
CA SER A 560 -1.01 -19.73 4.05
C SER A 560 -0.87 -18.57 3.06
N ASN A 561 -1.86 -18.34 2.20
CA ASN A 561 -1.83 -17.25 1.22
C ASN A 561 -2.08 -15.86 1.84
N ASP A 562 -2.62 -15.85 3.05
CA ASP A 562 -3.02 -14.65 3.77
C ASP A 562 -1.95 -14.23 4.81
N ALA A 563 -0.87 -14.99 4.93
CA ALA A 563 0.17 -14.82 5.95
C ALA A 563 1.20 -13.73 5.63
N HIS A 564 1.02 -12.98 4.54
CA HIS A 564 1.91 -11.91 4.16
C HIS A 564 1.69 -10.66 5.03
N ASN A 565 2.71 -9.83 5.17
CA ASN A 565 2.65 -8.51 5.79
C ASN A 565 3.25 -7.50 4.82
N LEU A 566 2.49 -6.46 4.50
CA LEU A 566 2.87 -5.45 3.50
C LEU A 566 3.41 -4.16 4.14
N LEU A 567 3.82 -4.20 5.41
CA LEU A 567 4.27 -3.04 6.18
C LEU A 567 3.16 -2.04 6.56
N ARG A 568 1.91 -2.53 6.62
CA ARG A 568 0.70 -1.70 6.76
C ARG A 568 0.58 -0.97 8.12
N PRO A 569 -0.12 0.19 8.16
CA PRO A 569 -0.11 1.10 9.30
C PRO A 569 -1.28 0.97 10.28
N GLU A 570 -2.39 0.33 9.92
CA GLU A 570 -3.73 0.61 10.48
C GLU A 570 -3.82 0.35 11.99
N PHE A 571 -3.12 -0.69 12.48
CA PHE A 571 -3.06 -0.92 13.92
C PHE A 571 -2.21 0.13 14.64
N VAL A 572 -1.08 0.56 14.07
CA VAL A 572 -0.25 1.62 14.65
C VAL A 572 -0.97 2.96 14.62
N GLU A 573 -1.74 3.26 13.57
CA GLU A 573 -2.67 4.40 13.53
C GLU A 573 -3.62 4.38 14.74
N SER A 574 -4.27 3.24 14.98
CA SER A 574 -5.15 3.07 16.13
C SER A 574 -4.42 3.26 17.46
N LEU A 575 -3.21 2.72 17.61
CA LEU A 575 -2.39 2.93 18.81
C LEU A 575 -2.05 4.41 19.02
N TRP A 576 -1.75 5.14 17.94
CA TRP A 576 -1.52 6.57 18.01
C TRP A 576 -2.77 7.31 18.51
N TYR A 577 -3.94 7.11 17.92
CA TYR A 577 -5.18 7.73 18.41
C TYR A 577 -5.45 7.41 19.89
N MET A 578 -5.29 6.14 20.29
CA MET A 578 -5.53 5.73 21.66
C MET A 578 -4.54 6.38 22.63
N TYR A 579 -3.25 6.47 22.27
CA TYR A 579 -2.25 7.17 23.07
C TYR A 579 -2.53 8.66 23.18
N GLN A 580 -2.79 9.35 22.07
CA GLN A 580 -3.03 10.79 22.06
C GLN A 580 -4.22 11.18 22.94
N LEU A 581 -5.27 10.34 22.97
CA LEU A 581 -6.50 10.60 23.72
C LEU A 581 -6.46 10.16 25.19
N THR A 582 -5.51 9.31 25.58
CA THR A 582 -5.46 8.75 26.96
C THR A 582 -4.18 9.06 27.72
N GLY A 583 -3.06 9.28 27.01
CA GLY A 583 -1.71 9.27 27.57
C GLY A 583 -1.24 7.89 28.05
N ASN A 584 -1.95 6.80 27.75
CA ASN A 584 -1.57 5.46 28.21
C ASN A 584 -0.36 4.93 27.42
N THR A 585 0.79 4.88 28.09
CA THR A 585 2.08 4.47 27.49
C THR A 585 2.13 2.99 27.09
N THR A 586 1.15 2.17 27.50
CA THR A 586 1.03 0.78 27.03
C THR A 586 0.95 0.71 25.50
N TYR A 587 0.25 1.66 24.87
CA TYR A 587 0.14 1.72 23.41
C TYR A 587 1.48 2.03 22.74
N GLN A 588 2.32 2.84 23.39
CA GLN A 588 3.70 3.07 22.94
C GLN A 588 4.53 1.79 23.07
N ASP A 589 4.36 1.00 24.14
CA ASP A 589 5.08 -0.27 24.28
C ASP A 589 4.66 -1.30 23.24
N TRP A 590 3.37 -1.34 22.87
CA TRP A 590 2.90 -2.19 21.78
C TRP A 590 3.46 -1.74 20.43
N GLY A 591 3.40 -0.44 20.13
CA GLY A 591 4.01 0.12 18.93
C GLY A 591 5.52 -0.16 18.85
N TRP A 592 6.22 -0.12 19.99
CA TRP A 592 7.65 -0.41 20.03
C TRP A 592 7.97 -1.87 19.67
N LYS A 593 7.18 -2.83 20.15
CA LYS A 593 7.34 -4.24 19.76
C LYS A 593 7.11 -4.45 18.26
N ILE A 594 6.13 -3.76 17.69
CA ILE A 594 5.84 -3.80 16.25
C ILE A 594 7.01 -3.23 15.45
N PHE A 595 7.52 -2.07 15.86
CA PHE A 595 8.71 -1.46 15.25
C PHE A 595 9.92 -2.40 15.29
N GLN A 596 10.16 -3.05 16.43
CA GLN A 596 11.21 -4.07 16.55
C GLN A 596 10.99 -5.28 15.62
N GLY A 597 9.74 -5.67 15.39
CA GLY A 597 9.37 -6.67 14.39
C GLY A 597 9.77 -6.25 12.97
N PHE A 598 9.45 -5.01 12.57
CA PHE A 598 9.90 -4.47 11.28
C PHE A 598 11.43 -4.42 11.18
N GLU A 599 12.12 -3.88 12.19
CA GLU A 599 13.59 -3.84 12.22
C GLU A 599 14.22 -5.22 12.07
N LYS A 600 13.63 -6.25 12.67
CA LYS A 600 14.20 -7.61 12.67
C LYS A 600 13.88 -8.39 11.40
N TYR A 601 12.67 -8.27 10.86
CA TYR A 601 12.16 -9.21 9.85
C TYR A 601 11.92 -8.60 8.48
N THR A 602 11.88 -7.27 8.36
CA THR A 602 11.58 -6.60 7.08
C THR A 602 12.70 -5.69 6.60
N LYS A 603 13.61 -5.29 7.48
CA LYS A 603 14.80 -4.51 7.14
C LYS A 603 15.76 -5.31 6.25
N VAL A 604 16.17 -4.71 5.14
CA VAL A 604 17.18 -5.21 4.21
C VAL A 604 18.23 -4.13 3.95
N VAL A 605 19.31 -4.46 3.23
CA VAL A 605 20.47 -3.56 3.04
C VAL A 605 20.08 -2.18 2.52
N ASN A 606 19.10 -2.11 1.61
CA ASN A 606 18.70 -0.86 0.96
C ASN A 606 17.27 -0.44 1.30
N GLY A 607 16.72 -0.79 2.46
CA GLY A 607 15.41 -0.33 2.91
C GLY A 607 14.63 -1.38 3.68
N TYR A 608 13.32 -1.42 3.48
CA TYR A 608 12.41 -2.40 4.09
C TYR A 608 11.56 -3.05 3.01
N THR A 609 11.17 -4.31 3.20
CA THR A 609 10.36 -5.04 2.24
C THR A 609 9.18 -5.72 2.89
N SER A 610 8.05 -5.76 2.17
CA SER A 610 6.96 -6.70 2.45
C SER A 610 7.49 -8.14 2.57
N ILE A 611 6.84 -8.94 3.41
CA ILE A 611 7.20 -10.33 3.67
C ILE A 611 6.00 -11.25 3.40
N GLY A 612 6.24 -12.44 2.88
CA GLY A 612 5.20 -13.40 2.49
C GLY A 612 4.71 -14.31 3.62
N ASN A 613 5.38 -14.32 4.78
CA ASN A 613 5.02 -15.23 5.87
C ASN A 613 5.44 -14.73 7.26
N VAL A 614 4.48 -14.18 8.01
CA VAL A 614 4.67 -13.77 9.42
C VAL A 614 4.77 -14.94 10.41
N ARG A 615 4.43 -16.15 9.97
CA ARG A 615 4.29 -17.34 10.83
C ARG A 615 5.59 -18.11 11.05
N ASN A 616 6.68 -17.72 10.39
CA ASN A 616 7.95 -18.43 10.44
C ASN A 616 9.13 -17.45 10.45
N GLU A 617 9.75 -17.24 11.61
CA GLU A 617 10.93 -16.36 11.77
C GLU A 617 12.13 -16.80 10.93
N ALA A 618 12.28 -18.12 10.68
CA ALA A 618 13.40 -18.64 9.90
C ALA A 618 13.22 -18.41 8.39
N SER A 619 12.00 -18.15 7.92
CA SER A 619 11.72 -17.90 6.50
C SER A 619 10.50 -17.02 6.33
N VAL A 620 10.74 -15.70 6.38
CA VAL A 620 9.72 -14.66 6.24
C VAL A 620 9.29 -14.43 4.78
N ARG A 621 10.06 -14.94 3.81
CA ARG A 621 9.83 -14.82 2.35
C ARG A 621 9.73 -13.36 1.87
N PRO A 622 10.83 -12.60 1.86
CA PRO A 622 10.84 -11.21 1.38
C PRO A 622 10.26 -11.09 -0.04
N GLN A 623 9.47 -10.04 -0.28
CA GLN A 623 8.77 -9.81 -1.55
C GLN A 623 9.40 -8.75 -2.45
N ASP A 624 10.48 -8.11 -2.00
CA ASP A 624 11.24 -7.10 -2.75
C ASP A 624 10.38 -5.90 -3.20
N LYS A 625 9.57 -5.39 -2.27
CA LYS A 625 8.74 -4.19 -2.47
C LYS A 625 8.62 -3.41 -1.18
N MET A 626 8.93 -2.11 -1.24
CA MET A 626 8.65 -1.14 -0.19
C MET A 626 7.48 -0.28 -0.64
N GLU A 627 6.32 -0.49 -0.04
CA GLU A 627 5.14 0.34 -0.30
C GLU A 627 5.35 1.76 0.24
N SER A 628 4.86 2.77 -0.49
CA SER A 628 5.01 4.18 -0.10
C SER A 628 4.46 4.47 1.30
N PHE A 629 3.35 3.81 1.67
CA PHE A 629 2.70 3.93 2.98
C PHE A 629 3.55 3.49 4.17
N PHE A 630 4.62 2.72 3.95
CA PHE A 630 5.54 2.45 5.04
C PHE A 630 6.17 3.75 5.55
N LEU A 631 6.53 4.65 4.63
CA LEU A 631 7.13 5.95 4.94
C LEU A 631 6.07 7.01 5.28
N SER A 632 4.98 7.07 4.51
CA SER A 632 3.95 8.09 4.73
C SER A 632 3.10 7.82 5.95
N GLU A 633 2.83 6.55 6.28
CA GLU A 633 1.90 6.19 7.37
C GLU A 633 2.59 5.47 8.52
N THR A 634 3.17 4.29 8.28
CA THR A 634 3.65 3.42 9.36
C THR A 634 4.72 4.10 10.20
N LEU A 635 5.74 4.69 9.58
CA LEU A 635 6.78 5.42 10.29
C LEU A 635 6.29 6.77 10.84
N LYS A 636 5.34 7.45 10.18
CA LYS A 636 4.72 8.68 10.69
C LYS A 636 3.96 8.40 11.99
N TYR A 637 3.07 7.41 12.01
CA TYR A 637 2.31 7.07 13.21
C TYR A 637 3.19 6.52 14.33
N LEU A 638 4.23 5.72 14.04
CA LEU A 638 5.21 5.32 15.06
C LEU A 638 5.94 6.54 15.65
N TYR A 639 6.37 7.48 14.82
CA TYR A 639 7.04 8.70 15.27
C TYR A 639 6.14 9.57 16.14
N LEU A 640 4.88 9.75 15.74
CA LEU A 640 3.89 10.51 16.52
C LEU A 640 3.49 9.78 17.81
N LEU A 641 3.37 8.45 17.78
CA LEU A 641 3.09 7.60 18.94
C LEU A 641 4.19 7.71 20.00
N PHE A 642 5.46 7.80 19.58
CA PHE A 642 6.61 7.88 20.50
C PHE A 642 6.97 9.31 20.93
N SER A 643 6.18 10.31 20.55
CA SER A 643 6.31 11.68 21.05
C SER A 643 5.85 11.76 22.50
N ASP A 644 6.60 12.49 23.34
CA ASP A 644 6.16 12.88 24.68
C ASP A 644 5.15 14.05 24.65
N ASP A 645 4.93 14.65 23.48
CA ASP A 645 3.91 15.65 23.23
C ASP A 645 2.71 15.02 22.48
N PRO A 646 1.59 14.73 23.18
CA PRO A 646 0.32 14.26 22.58
C PRO A 646 -0.42 15.35 21.80
N LYS A 647 0.22 16.48 21.50
CA LYS A 647 -0.32 17.54 20.64
C LYS A 647 0.66 17.91 19.54
N LEU A 648 1.74 17.13 19.35
CA LEU A 648 2.68 17.31 18.25
C LEU A 648 1.96 17.41 16.91
N LEU A 649 0.98 16.53 16.69
CA LEU A 649 -0.07 16.71 15.69
C LEU A 649 -1.43 16.82 16.40
N ASN A 650 -1.90 18.05 16.57
CA ASN A 650 -3.08 18.33 17.39
C ASN A 650 -4.40 17.91 16.69
N LEU A 651 -5.08 16.90 17.23
CA LEU A 651 -6.37 16.37 16.75
C LEU A 651 -7.56 17.36 16.84
N ASP A 652 -7.41 18.47 17.56
CA ASP A 652 -8.39 19.56 17.57
C ASP A 652 -8.21 20.54 16.39
N LYS A 653 -7.07 20.45 15.69
CA LYS A 653 -6.72 21.31 14.54
C LYS A 653 -6.66 20.56 13.22
N TYR A 654 -6.36 19.27 13.25
CA TYR A 654 -6.20 18.45 12.07
C TYR A 654 -7.06 17.21 12.12
N VAL A 655 -7.58 16.81 10.97
CA VAL A 655 -8.06 15.47 10.70
C VAL A 655 -7.07 14.81 9.74
N VAL A 656 -6.71 13.56 9.99
CA VAL A 656 -5.74 12.86 9.15
C VAL A 656 -6.48 12.08 8.09
N ASN A 657 -6.13 12.21 6.81
CA ASN A 657 -6.78 11.49 5.72
C ASN A 657 -6.47 9.97 5.80
N SER A 658 -6.98 9.17 4.85
CA SER A 658 -6.80 7.71 4.85
C SER A 658 -5.39 7.22 4.50
N GLU A 659 -4.46 8.15 4.22
CA GLU A 659 -3.04 7.87 3.92
C GLU A 659 -2.13 8.68 4.86
N ALA A 660 -2.56 8.85 6.11
CA ALA A 660 -1.85 9.56 7.16
C ALA A 660 -1.47 11.03 6.87
N HIS A 661 -2.13 11.73 5.93
CA HIS A 661 -1.87 13.15 5.63
C HIS A 661 -2.77 14.08 6.43
N PRO A 662 -2.24 14.93 7.33
CA PRO A 662 -3.06 15.82 8.13
C PRO A 662 -3.62 17.00 7.32
N LEU A 663 -4.94 17.17 7.35
CA LEU A 663 -5.68 18.27 6.76
C LEU A 663 -6.37 19.10 7.86
N PRO A 664 -6.50 20.42 7.70
CA PRO A 664 -7.06 21.27 8.74
C PRO A 664 -8.54 21.00 8.98
N ILE A 665 -8.94 21.14 10.24
CA ILE A 665 -10.34 21.26 10.65
C ILE A 665 -10.75 22.72 10.46
N TYR A 666 -11.88 22.93 9.78
CA TYR A 666 -12.42 24.27 9.58
C TYR A 666 -13.54 24.51 10.57
N SER A 667 -13.29 25.39 11.54
CA SER A 667 -14.31 25.91 12.43
C SER A 667 -15.20 26.91 11.69
N ASN A 668 -16.49 26.95 12.07
CA ASN A 668 -17.42 28.00 11.65
C ASN A 668 -16.98 29.40 12.05
#